data_AF-A0A934RNT4-F1
#
_entry.id   AF-A0A934RNT4-F1
#
_cell.length_a   1.000
_cell.length_b   1.000
_cell.length_c   1.000
_cell.angle_alpha   90.00
_cell.angle_beta   90.00
_cell.angle_gamma   90.00
#
_symmetry.space_group_name_H-M   'P 1'
#
loop_
_entity.id
_entity.type
_entity.pdbx_description
1 polymer ?
#
loop_
_entity_poly.entity_id
_entity_poly.type
_entity_poly.pdbx_seq_one_letter_code
_entity_poly.pdbx_strand_id
1 'polypeptide(L)'
;MIRLSFATLLVASTLSAQEVAEPRRLEVLFLGDDGHHNPIERYRVLKQSLGPQGFNLSFEEDLSEITSETLSLYDALIVYANYEKEEVPAAIQPWVTAGGGLVALHSACGNFHPSEEWFDLVGGRFASHEGGVFSPVTVDSEHPITKDLPVLKSWDETYQHQDLTEDRHLLQVREPMNEGESEPEPWTWVRKEGEGRVFYTASGHDLRSWREPAYQELVRRAIVWSVGDEKADLFARFELPKLETEVPELDNRTHPDIPMMELQKPLSPEDSAAHTQVPVRTRLELFASEPMIKNPIAIDWDHRGRAWVVESFGYPNDVPEEPGSGTDTIKILEDSDGDGRADKMTVFAEGLRHCTATAFVKDGVLATDGRDFVFLGDSDGDDKADVRQVLATGLNINDTHASTSNLFRGIDNWIYATVGYSGVDMKVGDQHHKFGSSVFRVRPDLSELEFLQGTTNNTWGLGFTEQGDITGSTANNNPSWLVSIPARAYHESGLEQPRTPRMDVFRRRDGDRGPRLLPMYTNTRDVTQVDQIDGYTAAAGHQFYTDRVMDEILAPNNVLICEPTGHLVATGDVVAKGSLMETILRGKNIFASADAWAAPVAARVGPDGAVWIADWYNPIIQHNVVFRYYNPARNYDQPHSPYHTGERKGPGKGNAYRTPLRDRDHGRIWRVVPADGKLREDVTLDPRRVNTLLAGLRSPSQLIRLEAQRLLVESGSKVVVAELTKMVKQGSQSEIPALHALWTLEGLGEREALVPALSSSSALLRRHALLALGAKDPAVVSALPQLIAQTEEPRELLHVLTAAAQTEPHEKVAQALWNRVQEDADFDDSLREASRLALRQQGLTLVKTSLADLPAVQPNHWQGQEAVEVIKRVASSDQREDLANFAKEAPVGVRTHIESILAGPRVVEREAAQVPRRFHAGRDHYMKACIECHQADGKGVENTFPPLVDSEWVTGDRDRMLRILLGGLAGEIEVNGIEFNGVMPGHSHVSDEEIAQIASFVRFAFGGLEEEAVTPAEVKALRPEVEARKYVPWSVEDLEKAGQ
;
A
#
# COMPACT_ATOMS: atom_id res chain seq x y z
N MET A 1 44.35 28.65 58.82
CA MET A 1 45.38 29.32 57.99
C MET A 1 46.34 28.28 57.45
N ILE A 2 46.43 28.19 56.12
CA ILE A 2 47.68 28.15 55.33
C ILE A 2 48.59 26.89 55.33
N ARG A 3 48.90 26.47 54.09
CA ARG A 3 50.03 25.70 53.51
C ARG A 3 49.90 24.17 53.41
N LEU A 4 49.74 23.61 52.21
CA LEU A 4 50.62 23.47 51.01
C LEU A 4 51.80 22.49 51.17
N SER A 5 51.67 21.38 50.44
CA SER A 5 52.57 20.79 49.44
C SER A 5 53.96 20.27 49.83
N PHE A 6 54.21 19.00 49.46
CA PHE A 6 55.39 18.62 48.69
C PHE A 6 55.04 17.49 47.71
N ALA A 7 55.41 17.68 46.45
CA ALA A 7 55.37 16.71 45.37
C ALA A 7 56.75 16.05 45.21
N THR A 8 56.80 14.81 44.72
CA THR A 8 57.96 14.30 43.97
C THR A 8 57.48 13.34 42.89
N LEU A 9 58.01 13.57 41.69
CA LEU A 9 57.75 12.91 40.40
C LEU A 9 57.92 11.38 40.43
N LEU A 10 57.03 10.69 39.72
CA LEU A 10 57.39 9.52 38.90
C LEU A 10 56.83 9.75 37.49
N VAL A 11 57.73 9.73 36.50
CA VAL A 11 57.40 9.79 35.07
C VAL A 11 56.94 8.38 34.66
N ALA A 12 55.66 8.24 34.32
CA ALA A 12 55.14 7.06 33.62
C ALA A 12 54.73 7.51 32.21
N SER A 13 55.40 6.94 31.22
CA SER A 13 55.10 7.06 29.80
C SER A 13 53.71 6.47 29.51
N THR A 14 52.75 7.30 29.14
CA THR A 14 51.46 6.86 28.59
C THR A 14 51.65 6.56 27.10
N LEU A 15 51.86 5.29 26.78
CA LEU A 15 51.55 4.76 25.45
C LEU A 15 50.03 4.77 25.32
N SER A 16 49.50 5.69 24.51
CA SER A 16 48.11 5.65 24.04
C SER A 16 47.94 4.37 23.23
N ALA A 17 47.23 3.38 23.77
CA ALA A 17 46.71 2.30 22.95
C ALA A 17 45.70 2.92 21.98
N GLN A 18 46.04 2.93 20.69
CA GLN A 18 45.13 3.30 19.62
C GLN A 18 44.01 2.26 19.61
N GLU A 19 42.78 2.67 19.91
CA GLU A 19 41.60 1.81 19.80
C GLU A 19 41.53 1.31 18.35
N VAL A 20 41.53 0.00 18.15
CA VAL A 20 41.44 -0.61 16.81
C VAL A 20 40.00 -0.44 16.36
N ALA A 21 39.77 0.21 15.22
CA ALA A 21 38.43 0.34 14.67
C ALA A 21 37.80 -1.03 14.37
N GLU A 22 36.54 -1.18 14.77
CA GLU A 22 35.76 -2.43 14.67
C GLU A 22 35.36 -2.75 13.22
N PRO A 23 35.31 -4.03 12.82
CA PRO A 23 34.80 -4.44 11.51
C PRO A 23 33.37 -3.95 11.27
N ARG A 24 33.06 -3.52 10.04
CA ARG A 24 31.74 -2.94 9.72
C ARG A 24 31.34 -3.11 8.26
N ARG A 25 30.03 -2.96 8.02
CA ARG A 25 29.41 -2.82 6.68
C ARG A 25 29.89 -1.54 5.98
N LEU A 26 29.74 -1.49 4.66
CA LEU A 26 29.95 -0.27 3.87
C LEU A 26 28.63 0.43 3.60
N GLU A 27 28.60 1.74 3.83
CA GLU A 27 27.46 2.60 3.51
C GLU A 27 27.68 3.21 2.12
N VAL A 28 26.75 2.98 1.18
CA VAL A 28 26.88 3.40 -0.22
C VAL A 28 25.65 4.20 -0.63
N LEU A 29 25.88 5.45 -1.06
CA LEU A 29 24.83 6.29 -1.62
C LEU A 29 24.79 6.12 -3.14
N PHE A 30 23.62 5.80 -3.68
CA PHE A 30 23.35 5.73 -5.11
C PHE A 30 22.60 7.00 -5.54
N LEU A 31 23.27 7.87 -6.29
CA LEU A 31 22.67 9.04 -6.91
C LEU A 31 22.11 8.68 -8.29
N GLY A 32 20.79 8.78 -8.42
CA GLY A 32 20.03 8.51 -9.65
C GLY A 32 19.13 9.66 -10.06
N ASP A 33 18.20 9.38 -10.98
CA ASP A 33 17.16 10.28 -11.47
C ASP A 33 15.90 9.50 -11.89
N ASP A 34 14.89 10.21 -12.42
CA ASP A 34 13.70 9.61 -13.06
C ASP A 34 13.78 9.54 -14.60
N GLY A 35 15.00 9.64 -15.12
CA GLY A 35 15.34 9.78 -16.53
C GLY A 35 15.39 8.48 -17.31
N HIS A 36 15.94 8.58 -18.52
CA HIS A 36 15.74 7.56 -19.54
C HIS A 36 16.57 6.27 -19.33
N HIS A 37 17.56 6.32 -18.45
CA HIS A 37 18.32 5.16 -18.00
C HIS A 37 17.63 4.36 -16.90
N ASN A 38 16.52 4.85 -16.33
CA ASN A 38 15.80 4.24 -15.20
C ASN A 38 16.72 3.75 -14.05
N PRO A 39 17.46 4.67 -13.40
CA PRO A 39 18.41 4.37 -12.32
C PRO A 39 17.82 3.57 -11.16
N ILE A 40 16.57 3.82 -10.77
CA ILE A 40 15.94 3.14 -9.63
C ILE A 40 15.86 1.62 -9.83
N GLU A 41 15.66 1.14 -11.06
CA GLU A 41 15.72 -0.29 -11.37
C GLU A 41 17.16 -0.84 -11.32
N ARG A 42 18.16 -0.01 -11.62
CA ARG A 42 19.58 -0.42 -11.53
C ARG A 42 20.02 -0.55 -10.08
N TYR A 43 19.62 0.43 -9.27
CA TYR A 43 19.70 0.39 -7.82
C TYR A 43 19.05 -0.88 -7.26
N ARG A 44 17.83 -1.24 -7.70
CA ARG A 44 17.15 -2.48 -7.26
C ARG A 44 18.00 -3.73 -7.51
N VAL A 45 18.50 -3.90 -8.74
CA VAL A 45 19.30 -5.07 -9.12
C VAL A 45 20.60 -5.15 -8.33
N LEU A 46 21.26 -4.01 -8.13
CA LEU A 46 22.52 -3.93 -7.38
C LEU A 46 22.30 -4.19 -5.89
N LYS A 47 21.28 -3.57 -5.30
CA LYS A 47 20.89 -3.75 -3.89
C LYS A 47 20.63 -5.21 -3.55
N GLN A 48 19.88 -5.91 -4.40
CA GLN A 48 19.62 -7.35 -4.22
C GLN A 48 20.86 -8.24 -4.35
N SER A 49 21.87 -7.80 -5.09
CA SER A 49 23.12 -8.56 -5.29
C SER A 49 24.13 -8.29 -4.16
N LEU A 50 24.28 -7.04 -3.76
CA LEU A 50 25.30 -6.60 -2.80
C LEU A 50 24.81 -6.58 -1.34
N GLY A 51 23.51 -6.44 -1.10
CA GLY A 51 22.91 -6.47 0.25
C GLY A 51 23.32 -7.68 1.09
N PRO A 52 23.24 -8.93 0.56
CA PRO A 52 23.65 -10.14 1.27
C PRO A 52 25.16 -10.26 1.48
N GLN A 53 25.95 -9.34 0.90
CA GLN A 53 27.41 -9.30 0.99
C GLN A 53 27.91 -8.19 1.95
N GLY A 54 27.02 -7.50 2.65
CA GLY A 54 27.39 -6.50 3.66
C GLY A 54 27.44 -5.05 3.16
N PHE A 55 26.90 -4.78 1.97
CA PHE A 55 26.76 -3.41 1.45
C PHE A 55 25.38 -2.87 1.80
N ASN A 56 25.33 -1.72 2.46
CA ASN A 56 24.10 -0.98 2.72
C ASN A 56 23.94 0.07 1.62
N LEU A 57 22.91 -0.07 0.79
CA LEU A 57 22.65 0.85 -0.31
C LEU A 57 21.46 1.75 -0.01
N SER A 58 21.66 3.06 -0.17
CA SER A 58 20.62 4.10 -0.15
C SER A 58 20.46 4.71 -1.54
N PHE A 59 19.24 5.16 -1.87
CA PHE A 59 18.96 5.82 -3.15
C PHE A 59 18.55 7.28 -2.90
N GLU A 60 19.12 8.19 -3.68
CA GLU A 60 18.74 9.59 -3.73
C GLU A 60 18.67 10.08 -5.17
N GLU A 61 17.70 10.94 -5.46
CA GLU A 61 17.56 11.62 -6.74
C GLU A 61 17.57 13.14 -6.58
N ASP A 62 17.20 13.69 -5.43
CA ASP A 62 17.22 15.13 -5.20
C ASP A 62 18.67 15.61 -4.99
N LEU A 63 19.18 16.40 -5.94
CA LEU A 63 20.52 16.98 -5.87
C LEU A 63 20.71 17.89 -4.64
N SER A 64 19.63 18.47 -4.10
CA SER A 64 19.71 19.31 -2.90
C SER A 64 20.02 18.52 -1.63
N GLU A 65 19.76 17.21 -1.63
CA GLU A 65 20.11 16.30 -0.53
C GLU A 65 21.58 15.87 -0.58
N ILE A 66 22.30 16.16 -1.68
CA ILE A 66 23.74 15.87 -1.84
C ILE A 66 24.58 16.96 -1.18
N THR A 67 24.54 16.98 0.15
CA THR A 67 25.26 17.92 1.00
C THR A 67 26.51 17.28 1.60
N SER A 68 27.42 18.12 2.15
CA SER A 68 28.59 17.60 2.88
C SER A 68 28.19 16.79 4.12
N GLU A 69 27.08 17.14 4.76
CA GLU A 69 26.53 16.40 5.90
C GLU A 69 26.04 15.02 5.45
N THR A 70 25.21 14.96 4.42
CA THR A 70 24.71 13.69 3.86
C THR A 70 25.85 12.79 3.41
N LEU A 71 26.78 13.31 2.60
CA LEU A 71 27.91 12.53 2.09
C LEU A 71 28.84 12.02 3.19
N SER A 72 28.92 12.71 4.34
CA SER A 72 29.72 12.25 5.48
C SER A 72 29.21 10.94 6.11
N LEU A 73 27.95 10.59 5.86
CA LEU A 73 27.32 9.35 6.33
C LEU A 73 27.68 8.13 5.46
N TYR A 74 28.30 8.35 4.30
CA TYR A 74 28.57 7.30 3.32
C TYR A 74 30.06 7.12 3.07
N ASP A 75 30.43 5.92 2.66
CA ASP A 75 31.80 5.58 2.29
C ASP A 75 32.06 5.76 0.80
N ALA A 76 31.04 5.49 -0.02
CA ALA A 76 31.09 5.63 -1.46
C ALA A 76 29.83 6.30 -2.02
N LEU A 77 30.03 7.08 -3.08
CA LEU A 77 28.98 7.64 -3.93
C LEU A 77 29.02 6.94 -5.28
N ILE A 78 27.92 6.26 -5.63
CA ILE A 78 27.65 5.80 -6.99
C ILE A 78 26.90 6.90 -7.71
N VAL A 79 27.34 7.27 -8.91
CA VAL A 79 26.60 8.19 -9.79
C VAL A 79 26.17 7.45 -11.04
N TYR A 80 24.85 7.39 -11.26
CA TYR A 80 24.22 6.87 -12.47
C TYR A 80 22.91 7.64 -12.71
N ALA A 81 23.01 8.76 -13.40
CA ALA A 81 21.93 9.72 -13.63
C ALA A 81 22.12 10.43 -15.00
N ASN A 82 21.24 11.36 -15.33
CA ASN A 82 21.14 12.16 -16.57
C ASN A 82 20.95 13.65 -16.25
N TYR A 83 21.63 14.15 -15.23
CA TYR A 83 21.68 15.57 -14.86
C TYR A 83 22.57 16.38 -15.80
N GLU A 84 22.38 16.26 -17.11
CA GLU A 84 23.23 16.87 -18.14
C GLU A 84 23.29 18.40 -18.00
N LYS A 85 22.18 19.02 -17.60
CA LYS A 85 22.02 20.49 -17.58
C LYS A 85 22.26 21.12 -16.21
N GLU A 86 22.34 20.31 -15.16
CA GLU A 86 22.49 20.80 -13.79
C GLU A 86 23.98 21.02 -13.48
N GLU A 87 24.28 21.83 -12.47
CA GLU A 87 25.64 21.91 -11.92
C GLU A 87 25.90 20.71 -11.01
N VAL A 88 27.15 20.27 -10.93
CA VAL A 88 27.54 19.23 -9.97
C VAL A 88 27.33 19.75 -8.54
N PRO A 89 26.75 18.96 -7.61
CA PRO A 89 26.67 19.37 -6.22
C PRO A 89 28.05 19.72 -5.66
N ALA A 90 28.19 20.95 -5.17
CA ALA A 90 29.47 21.50 -4.70
C ALA A 90 30.13 20.70 -3.55
N ALA A 91 29.36 19.84 -2.88
CA ALA A 91 29.84 18.97 -1.82
C ALA A 91 30.68 17.77 -2.33
N ILE A 92 30.47 17.33 -3.58
CA ILE A 92 31.07 16.08 -4.09
C ILE A 92 32.59 16.18 -4.18
N GLN A 93 33.12 17.19 -4.89
CA GLN A 93 34.56 17.28 -5.13
C GLN A 93 35.37 17.39 -3.83
N PRO A 94 35.05 18.30 -2.87
CA PRO A 94 35.77 18.35 -1.59
C PRO A 94 35.69 17.04 -0.79
N TRP A 95 34.55 16.36 -0.83
CA TRP A 95 34.36 15.08 -0.14
C TRP A 95 35.23 13.97 -0.77
N VAL A 96 35.29 13.88 -2.10
CA VAL A 96 36.19 12.94 -2.79
C VAL A 96 37.65 13.29 -2.50
N THR A 97 38.07 14.55 -2.63
CA THR A 97 39.44 14.98 -2.33
C THR A 97 39.87 14.61 -0.90
N ALA A 98 38.94 14.62 0.05
CA ALA A 98 39.15 14.24 1.45
C ALA A 98 39.16 12.72 1.73
N GLY A 99 39.00 11.87 0.71
CA GLY A 99 39.02 10.40 0.84
C GLY A 99 37.67 9.71 0.61
N GLY A 100 36.63 10.44 0.18
CA GLY A 100 35.37 9.84 -0.27
C GLY A 100 35.56 9.02 -1.54
N GLY A 101 34.94 7.84 -1.61
CA GLY A 101 35.01 6.97 -2.78
C GLY A 101 34.00 7.36 -3.86
N LEU A 102 34.44 7.58 -5.10
CA LEU A 102 33.55 7.84 -6.23
C LEU A 102 33.51 6.65 -7.19
N VAL A 103 32.30 6.19 -7.52
CA VAL A 103 32.03 5.11 -8.48
C VAL A 103 31.10 5.67 -9.55
N ALA A 104 31.68 6.18 -10.63
CA ALA A 104 30.96 6.73 -11.77
C ALA A 104 30.60 5.60 -12.75
N LEU A 105 29.32 5.43 -13.06
CA LEU A 105 28.85 4.34 -13.93
C LEU A 105 28.22 4.93 -15.19
N HIS A 106 28.67 4.45 -16.35
CA HIS A 106 28.06 4.65 -17.67
C HIS A 106 27.69 6.11 -17.97
N SER A 107 26.44 6.51 -17.71
CA SER A 107 25.91 7.86 -17.98
C SER A 107 26.56 8.95 -17.12
N ALA A 108 27.30 8.58 -16.07
CA ALA A 108 28.02 9.53 -15.20
C ALA A 108 28.94 10.49 -15.97
N CYS A 109 29.59 10.05 -17.05
CA CYS A 109 30.45 10.91 -17.88
C CYS A 109 29.66 11.87 -18.80
N GLY A 110 28.33 11.77 -18.83
CA GLY A 110 27.42 12.70 -19.48
C GLY A 110 26.68 13.62 -18.50
N ASN A 111 26.95 13.54 -17.19
CA ASN A 111 26.31 14.43 -16.22
C ASN A 111 27.02 15.78 -16.11
N PHE A 112 26.28 16.76 -15.58
CA PHE A 112 26.78 18.04 -15.11
C PHE A 112 27.59 18.84 -16.15
N HIS A 113 27.10 19.00 -17.38
CA HIS A 113 27.82 19.69 -18.47
C HIS A 113 28.32 21.11 -18.15
N PRO A 114 27.63 21.93 -17.34
CA PRO A 114 28.14 23.23 -16.92
C PRO A 114 29.42 23.17 -16.06
N SER A 115 29.71 22.03 -15.42
CA SER A 115 30.80 21.81 -14.47
C SER A 115 31.97 21.09 -15.11
N GLU A 116 32.96 21.83 -15.63
CA GLU A 116 34.19 21.25 -16.21
C GLU A 116 34.94 20.39 -15.18
N GLU A 117 34.92 20.81 -13.91
CA GLU A 117 35.53 20.10 -12.79
C GLU A 117 34.99 18.68 -12.58
N TRP A 118 33.75 18.39 -13.02
CA TRP A 118 33.18 17.04 -12.95
C TRP A 118 33.86 16.09 -13.92
N PHE A 119 34.14 16.54 -15.15
CA PHE A 119 34.81 15.70 -16.16
C PHE A 119 36.27 15.45 -15.80
N ASP A 120 36.95 16.43 -15.22
CA ASP A 120 38.29 16.26 -14.65
C ASP A 120 38.29 15.21 -13.53
N LEU A 121 37.28 15.25 -12.66
CA LEU A 121 37.11 14.32 -11.54
C LEU A 121 36.85 12.88 -12.02
N VAL A 122 35.89 12.68 -12.94
CA VAL A 122 35.57 11.37 -13.53
C VAL A 122 36.72 10.87 -14.44
N GLY A 123 37.45 11.79 -15.04
CA GLY A 123 38.57 11.55 -15.94
C GLY A 123 38.18 11.39 -17.41
N GLY A 124 37.01 11.85 -17.82
CA GLY A 124 36.56 11.79 -19.21
C GLY A 124 35.13 12.25 -19.39
N ARG A 125 34.80 12.68 -20.62
CA ARG A 125 33.49 13.19 -21.01
C ARG A 125 32.87 12.33 -22.11
N PHE A 126 31.55 12.11 -22.03
CA PHE A 126 30.78 11.48 -23.09
C PHE A 126 30.89 12.26 -24.42
N ALA A 127 31.16 11.55 -25.53
CA ALA A 127 31.18 12.14 -26.87
C ALA A 127 30.05 11.60 -27.76
N SER A 128 29.95 10.28 -27.90
CA SER A 128 28.94 9.61 -28.73
C SER A 128 28.74 8.16 -28.32
N HIS A 129 27.72 7.49 -28.85
CA HIS A 129 27.52 6.05 -28.63
C HIS A 129 26.89 5.39 -29.86
N GLU A 130 27.10 4.08 -29.99
CA GLU A 130 26.27 3.19 -30.80
C GLU A 130 25.74 2.05 -29.92
N GLY A 131 25.06 1.06 -30.49
CA GLY A 131 24.53 -0.09 -29.73
C GLY A 131 25.06 -1.41 -30.27
N GLY A 132 25.57 -2.28 -29.40
CA GLY A 132 26.18 -3.53 -29.84
C GLY A 132 26.44 -4.53 -28.72
N VAL A 133 26.68 -5.79 -29.11
CA VAL A 133 27.20 -6.82 -28.18
C VAL A 133 28.71 -6.76 -28.20
N PHE A 134 29.34 -6.47 -27.06
CA PHE A 134 30.79 -6.42 -26.95
C PHE A 134 31.25 -7.09 -25.65
N SER A 135 32.57 -7.22 -25.52
CA SER A 135 33.22 -7.76 -24.35
C SER A 135 34.49 -6.94 -24.08
N PRO A 136 34.52 -6.11 -23.03
CA PRO A 136 35.70 -5.32 -22.70
C PRO A 136 36.92 -6.22 -22.45
N VAL A 137 38.06 -5.83 -23.00
CA VAL A 137 39.33 -6.52 -22.87
C VAL A 137 40.10 -5.92 -21.71
N THR A 138 40.44 -6.75 -20.72
CA THR A 138 41.26 -6.35 -19.58
C THR A 138 42.71 -6.12 -20.02
N VAL A 139 43.22 -4.91 -19.77
CA VAL A 139 44.60 -4.51 -20.09
C VAL A 139 45.53 -4.49 -18.87
N ASP A 140 44.97 -4.30 -17.68
CA ASP A 140 45.65 -4.56 -16.41
C ASP A 140 44.93 -5.70 -15.69
N SER A 141 45.54 -6.89 -15.71
CA SER A 141 44.98 -8.10 -15.08
C SER A 141 45.47 -8.33 -13.65
N GLU A 142 46.37 -7.49 -13.13
CA GLU A 142 46.88 -7.61 -11.77
C GLU A 142 46.21 -6.62 -10.80
N HIS A 143 45.54 -5.59 -11.33
CA HIS A 143 44.80 -4.63 -10.50
C HIS A 143 43.70 -5.32 -9.67
N PRO A 144 43.50 -4.96 -8.39
CA PRO A 144 42.51 -5.63 -7.51
C PRO A 144 41.07 -5.69 -8.06
N ILE A 145 40.68 -4.73 -8.90
CA ILE A 145 39.35 -4.70 -9.53
C ILE A 145 39.23 -5.76 -10.63
N THR A 146 40.22 -5.88 -11.51
CA THR A 146 40.16 -6.70 -12.73
C THR A 146 40.83 -8.06 -12.60
N LYS A 147 41.59 -8.29 -11.52
CA LYS A 147 42.26 -9.56 -11.25
C LYS A 147 41.27 -10.71 -11.17
N ASP A 148 41.40 -11.69 -12.06
CA ASP A 148 40.49 -12.83 -12.19
C ASP A 148 39.01 -12.44 -12.34
N LEU A 149 38.73 -11.23 -12.87
CA LEU A 149 37.37 -10.78 -13.10
C LEU A 149 36.72 -11.62 -14.22
N PRO A 150 35.49 -12.15 -14.02
CA PRO A 150 34.79 -12.87 -15.09
C PRO A 150 34.60 -12.01 -16.33
N VAL A 151 34.62 -12.64 -17.51
CA VAL A 151 34.41 -11.94 -18.78
C VAL A 151 32.98 -11.43 -18.86
N LEU A 152 32.82 -10.10 -18.98
CA LEU A 152 31.55 -9.47 -19.28
C LEU A 152 31.30 -9.51 -20.78
N LYS A 153 30.16 -10.07 -21.19
CA LYS A 153 29.66 -10.01 -22.57
C LYS A 153 28.17 -9.72 -22.56
N SER A 154 27.80 -8.52 -22.97
CA SER A 154 26.41 -8.06 -22.95
C SER A 154 26.14 -7.17 -24.16
N TRP A 155 24.87 -6.99 -24.50
CA TRP A 155 24.46 -5.88 -25.35
C TRP A 155 24.42 -4.61 -24.49
N ASP A 156 25.03 -3.54 -24.95
CA ASP A 156 25.08 -2.26 -24.24
C ASP A 156 25.24 -1.10 -25.25
N GLU A 157 25.22 0.14 -24.76
CA GLU A 157 25.66 1.29 -25.54
C GLU A 157 27.20 1.38 -25.56
N THR A 158 27.78 1.37 -26.76
CA THR A 158 29.21 1.43 -27.02
C THR A 158 29.68 2.90 -27.02
N TYR A 159 29.89 3.46 -25.83
CA TYR A 159 30.35 4.85 -25.67
C TYR A 159 31.71 5.11 -26.33
N GLN A 160 31.89 6.35 -26.79
CA GLN A 160 33.16 6.98 -27.10
C GLN A 160 33.33 8.21 -26.20
N HIS A 161 34.56 8.45 -25.76
CA HIS A 161 34.88 9.55 -24.85
C HIS A 161 35.76 10.61 -25.50
N GLN A 162 35.66 11.82 -24.95
CA GLN A 162 36.52 12.95 -25.25
C GLN A 162 37.03 13.57 -23.94
N ASP A 163 37.88 14.60 -24.05
CA ASP A 163 38.39 15.37 -22.90
C ASP A 163 39.01 14.47 -21.82
N LEU A 164 39.74 13.45 -22.29
CA LEU A 164 40.37 12.43 -21.49
C LEU A 164 41.63 12.97 -20.78
N THR A 165 41.59 13.10 -19.44
CA THR A 165 42.76 13.41 -18.57
C THR A 165 43.95 12.43 -18.68
N GLU A 166 45.19 12.86 -18.46
CA GLU A 166 46.37 12.01 -18.73
C GLU A 166 46.73 11.01 -17.60
N ASP A 167 46.20 11.22 -16.39
CA ASP A 167 46.56 10.48 -15.17
C ASP A 167 45.63 9.29 -14.85
N ARG A 168 44.73 8.94 -15.77
CA ARG A 168 43.95 7.71 -15.67
C ARG A 168 44.86 6.48 -15.71
N HIS A 169 44.52 5.49 -14.89
CA HIS A 169 45.04 4.13 -14.99
C HIS A 169 43.99 3.23 -15.66
N LEU A 170 44.25 2.81 -16.90
CA LEU A 170 43.33 2.00 -17.69
C LEU A 170 43.29 0.56 -17.18
N LEU A 171 42.08 0.04 -16.97
CA LEU A 171 41.83 -1.34 -16.55
C LEU A 171 41.28 -2.20 -17.68
N GLN A 172 40.37 -1.64 -18.48
CA GLN A 172 39.79 -2.32 -19.64
C GLN A 172 39.66 -1.37 -20.84
N VAL A 173 39.75 -1.94 -22.04
CA VAL A 173 39.47 -1.27 -23.32
C VAL A 173 38.39 -2.03 -24.08
N ARG A 174 37.69 -1.36 -24.99
CA ARG A 174 36.81 -2.01 -25.96
C ARG A 174 37.48 -1.95 -27.33
N GLU A 175 37.57 -3.10 -28.00
CA GLU A 175 38.06 -3.15 -29.38
C GLU A 175 37.22 -2.26 -30.32
N PRO A 176 37.80 -1.71 -31.40
CA PRO A 176 37.08 -0.87 -32.37
C PRO A 176 35.80 -1.54 -32.88
N MET A 177 34.67 -0.86 -32.78
CA MET A 177 33.36 -1.40 -33.19
C MET A 177 32.43 -0.34 -33.80
N ASN A 178 32.55 0.92 -33.40
CA ASN A 178 31.71 1.99 -33.92
C ASN A 178 32.26 2.51 -35.26
N GLU A 179 31.40 3.17 -36.04
CA GLU A 179 31.80 3.76 -37.31
C GLU A 179 32.87 4.85 -37.08
N GLY A 180 34.03 4.68 -37.73
CA GLY A 180 35.14 5.64 -37.64
C GLY A 180 36.20 5.31 -36.59
N GLU A 181 36.00 4.28 -35.76
CA GLU A 181 37.02 3.82 -34.81
C GLU A 181 38.13 3.01 -35.50
N SER A 182 39.37 3.27 -35.11
CA SER A 182 40.55 2.52 -35.58
C SER A 182 41.46 2.03 -34.46
N GLU A 183 41.29 2.54 -33.25
CA GLU A 183 42.06 2.18 -32.06
C GLU A 183 41.12 1.75 -30.92
N PRO A 184 41.55 0.88 -30.00
CA PRO A 184 40.73 0.47 -28.86
C PRO A 184 40.32 1.67 -27.99
N GLU A 185 39.04 1.70 -27.62
CA GLU A 185 38.44 2.76 -26.82
C GLU A 185 38.67 2.51 -25.32
N PRO A 186 39.18 3.48 -24.54
CA PRO A 186 39.19 3.41 -23.08
C PRO A 186 37.81 3.09 -22.51
N TRP A 187 37.70 2.02 -21.71
CA TRP A 187 36.39 1.51 -21.31
C TRP A 187 36.17 1.51 -19.81
N THR A 188 37.20 1.18 -19.04
CA THR A 188 37.16 1.17 -17.57
C THR A 188 38.50 1.63 -17.05
N TRP A 189 38.47 2.55 -16.10
CA TRP A 189 39.68 3.15 -15.55
C TRP A 189 39.49 3.58 -14.10
N VAL A 190 40.62 3.86 -13.47
CA VAL A 190 40.66 4.48 -12.16
C VAL A 190 41.56 5.71 -12.15
N ARG A 191 41.31 6.62 -11.21
CA ARG A 191 42.15 7.79 -10.96
C ARG A 191 42.18 8.10 -9.46
N LYS A 192 43.12 8.94 -9.03
CA LYS A 192 43.17 9.49 -7.68
C LYS A 192 42.87 10.99 -7.72
N GLU A 193 42.12 11.46 -6.72
CA GLU A 193 41.84 12.88 -6.51
C GLU A 193 42.10 13.20 -5.04
N GLY A 194 43.20 13.89 -4.73
CA GLY A 194 43.65 14.02 -3.34
C GLY A 194 43.89 12.65 -2.69
N GLU A 195 43.22 12.41 -1.56
CA GLU A 195 43.21 11.10 -0.88
C GLU A 195 42.11 10.15 -1.42
N GLY A 196 41.18 10.68 -2.21
CA GLY A 196 40.08 9.95 -2.82
C GLY A 196 40.47 9.08 -4.00
N ARG A 197 39.62 8.10 -4.28
CA ARG A 197 39.76 7.16 -5.38
C ARG A 197 38.50 7.19 -6.24
N VAL A 198 38.71 7.38 -7.54
CA VAL A 198 37.63 7.48 -8.54
C VAL A 198 37.72 6.27 -9.47
N PHE A 199 36.60 5.59 -9.64
CA PHE A 199 36.40 4.53 -10.63
C PHE A 199 35.40 4.98 -11.68
N TYR A 200 35.67 4.65 -12.94
CA TYR A 200 34.70 4.78 -14.03
C TYR A 200 34.64 3.52 -14.90
N THR A 201 33.44 3.15 -15.34
CA THR A 201 33.22 2.19 -16.44
C THR A 201 32.11 2.66 -17.37
N ALA A 202 32.31 2.49 -18.68
CA ALA A 202 31.30 2.78 -19.69
C ALA A 202 30.21 1.70 -19.81
N SER A 203 30.38 0.53 -19.20
CA SER A 203 29.34 -0.51 -19.17
C SER A 203 28.18 -0.12 -18.24
N GLY A 204 26.93 -0.43 -18.64
CA GLY A 204 25.77 -0.28 -17.77
C GLY A 204 24.59 0.53 -18.32
N HIS A 205 24.41 0.70 -19.64
CA HIS A 205 23.17 1.27 -20.20
C HIS A 205 21.99 0.31 -19.96
N ASP A 206 22.12 -0.90 -20.51
CA ASP A 206 21.02 -1.87 -20.60
C ASP A 206 20.91 -2.70 -19.32
N LEU A 207 19.68 -2.97 -18.88
CA LEU A 207 19.41 -3.77 -17.68
C LEU A 207 20.02 -5.18 -17.74
N ARG A 208 20.25 -5.73 -18.94
CA ARG A 208 20.94 -7.02 -19.14
C ARG A 208 22.35 -6.98 -18.53
N SER A 209 23.12 -5.92 -18.77
CA SER A 209 24.46 -5.77 -18.21
C SER A 209 24.43 -5.79 -16.68
N TRP A 210 23.46 -5.12 -16.05
CA TRP A 210 23.29 -5.10 -14.59
C TRP A 210 22.98 -6.48 -13.99
N ARG A 211 22.36 -7.38 -14.77
CA ARG A 211 22.04 -8.74 -14.33
C ARG A 211 23.21 -9.71 -14.45
N GLU A 212 24.23 -9.38 -15.24
CA GLU A 212 25.42 -10.21 -15.41
C GLU A 212 26.27 -10.26 -14.12
N PRO A 213 26.63 -11.45 -13.60
CA PRO A 213 27.49 -11.58 -12.43
C PRO A 213 28.84 -10.89 -12.59
N ALA A 214 29.40 -10.87 -13.81
CA ALA A 214 30.66 -10.19 -14.12
C ALA A 214 30.59 -8.68 -13.84
N TYR A 215 29.47 -8.04 -14.20
CA TYR A 215 29.27 -6.61 -13.98
C TYR A 215 29.02 -6.31 -12.50
N GLN A 216 28.20 -7.13 -11.82
CA GLN A 216 27.97 -6.99 -10.38
C GLN A 216 29.28 -7.10 -9.59
N GLU A 217 30.16 -8.04 -9.96
CA GLU A 217 31.47 -8.20 -9.32
C GLU A 217 32.43 -7.04 -9.64
N LEU A 218 32.40 -6.52 -10.88
CA LEU A 218 33.15 -5.32 -11.25
C LEU A 218 32.76 -4.13 -10.36
N VAL A 219 31.46 -3.85 -10.24
CA VAL A 219 30.94 -2.75 -9.41
C VAL A 219 31.24 -2.99 -7.93
N ARG A 220 31.09 -4.22 -7.43
CA ARG A 220 31.44 -4.57 -6.04
C ARG A 220 32.91 -4.24 -5.72
N ARG A 221 33.83 -4.68 -6.57
CA ARG A 221 35.27 -4.42 -6.39
C ARG A 221 35.62 -2.95 -6.57
N ALA A 222 34.94 -2.25 -7.47
CA ALA A 222 35.08 -0.82 -7.64
C ALA A 222 34.73 -0.07 -6.34
N ILE A 223 33.60 -0.39 -5.71
CA ILE A 223 33.21 0.19 -4.42
C ILE A 223 34.30 -0.05 -3.37
N VAL A 224 34.70 -1.32 -3.16
CA VAL A 224 35.71 -1.67 -2.14
C VAL A 224 37.05 -0.99 -2.40
N TRP A 225 37.47 -0.85 -3.66
CA TRP A 225 38.69 -0.16 -4.00
C TRP A 225 38.60 1.35 -3.77
N SER A 226 37.46 1.95 -4.15
CA SER A 226 37.23 3.41 -4.07
C SER A 226 37.14 3.94 -2.64
N VAL A 227 36.70 3.14 -1.66
CA VAL A 227 36.61 3.59 -0.26
C VAL A 227 37.97 3.72 0.45
N GLY A 228 39.07 3.32 -0.20
CA GLY A 228 40.41 3.37 0.39
C GLY A 228 40.73 2.18 1.30
N ASP A 229 42.02 2.01 1.60
CA ASP A 229 42.54 0.77 2.22
C ASP A 229 42.01 0.56 3.64
N GLU A 230 41.91 1.62 4.45
CA GLU A 230 41.43 1.52 5.84
C GLU A 230 39.99 1.00 5.93
N LYS A 231 39.07 1.58 5.14
CA LYS A 231 37.66 1.18 5.12
C LYS A 231 37.49 -0.19 4.48
N ALA A 232 38.25 -0.48 3.42
CA ALA A 232 38.28 -1.80 2.79
C ALA A 232 38.75 -2.89 3.77
N ASP A 233 39.76 -2.60 4.60
CA ASP A 233 40.27 -3.53 5.62
C ASP A 233 39.27 -3.74 6.78
N LEU A 234 38.51 -2.72 7.16
CA LEU A 234 37.40 -2.86 8.13
C LEU A 234 36.28 -3.75 7.56
N PHE A 235 35.93 -3.53 6.29
CA PHE A 235 34.92 -4.31 5.60
C PHE A 235 35.37 -5.76 5.34
N ALA A 236 36.63 -5.99 4.98
CA ALA A 236 37.16 -7.33 4.76
C ALA A 236 37.19 -8.19 6.03
N ARG A 237 37.26 -7.56 7.21
CA ARG A 237 37.16 -8.24 8.52
C ARG A 237 35.71 -8.41 9.00
N PHE A 238 34.74 -7.80 8.32
CA PHE A 238 33.33 -7.93 8.66
C PHE A 238 32.81 -9.27 8.16
N GLU A 239 32.58 -10.21 9.07
CA GLU A 239 32.08 -11.53 8.75
C GLU A 239 30.57 -11.60 8.95
N LEU A 240 29.84 -11.86 7.86
CA LEU A 240 28.43 -12.16 7.93
C LEU A 240 28.20 -13.62 8.35
N PRO A 241 27.20 -13.89 9.20
CA PRO A 241 26.76 -15.25 9.47
C PRO A 241 26.38 -15.96 8.16
N LYS A 242 26.74 -17.22 8.03
CA LYS A 242 26.41 -17.99 6.81
C LYS A 242 24.92 -18.28 6.76
N LEU A 243 24.30 -18.01 5.61
CA LEU A 243 22.93 -18.42 5.31
C LEU A 243 22.93 -19.91 4.93
N GLU A 244 22.91 -20.78 5.94
CA GLU A 244 22.84 -22.23 5.72
C GLU A 244 21.46 -22.63 5.21
N THR A 245 21.43 -23.45 4.15
CA THR A 245 20.20 -24.04 3.61
C THR A 245 20.19 -25.55 3.79
N GLU A 246 18.99 -26.14 3.86
CA GLU A 246 18.80 -27.58 3.85
C GLU A 246 17.53 -27.96 3.08
N VAL A 247 17.53 -29.13 2.45
CA VAL A 247 16.30 -29.69 1.88
C VAL A 247 15.49 -30.31 3.01
N PRO A 248 14.26 -29.85 3.31
CA PRO A 248 13.50 -30.41 4.41
C PRO A 248 13.15 -31.89 4.17
N GLU A 249 13.42 -32.75 5.15
CA GLU A 249 13.02 -34.15 5.13
C GLU A 249 11.56 -34.29 5.62
N LEU A 250 10.65 -34.64 4.71
CA LEU A 250 9.24 -34.88 5.02
C LEU A 250 8.82 -36.30 4.64
N ASP A 251 8.25 -37.03 5.59
CA ASP A 251 7.63 -38.33 5.34
C ASP A 251 6.30 -38.19 4.58
N ASN A 252 5.95 -39.21 3.78
CA ASN A 252 4.63 -39.35 3.13
C ASN A 252 4.21 -38.16 2.24
N ARG A 253 5.17 -37.60 1.49
CA ARG A 253 4.90 -36.56 0.49
C ARG A 253 3.97 -37.09 -0.60
N THR A 254 2.99 -36.28 -1.00
CA THR A 254 2.03 -36.64 -2.08
C THR A 254 2.69 -36.71 -3.46
N HIS A 255 3.77 -35.95 -3.66
CA HIS A 255 4.55 -35.94 -4.90
C HIS A 255 6.05 -36.06 -4.58
N PRO A 256 6.54 -37.26 -4.20
CA PRO A 256 7.93 -37.45 -3.79
C PRO A 256 8.93 -37.20 -4.92
N ASP A 257 8.51 -37.41 -6.18
CA ASP A 257 9.32 -37.23 -7.38
C ASP A 257 9.64 -35.77 -7.69
N ILE A 258 8.90 -34.83 -7.10
CA ILE A 258 9.15 -33.39 -7.24
C ILE A 258 10.28 -33.02 -6.28
N PRO A 259 11.40 -32.41 -6.70
CA PRO A 259 12.43 -31.96 -5.77
C PRO A 259 11.84 -30.96 -4.76
N MET A 260 12.26 -31.03 -3.50
CA MET A 260 11.91 -30.03 -2.49
C MET A 260 12.79 -28.80 -2.65
N MET A 261 12.24 -27.63 -2.34
CA MET A 261 13.03 -26.41 -2.23
C MET A 261 13.91 -26.50 -0.98
N GLU A 262 15.19 -26.14 -1.11
CA GLU A 262 16.06 -25.91 0.05
C GLU A 262 15.49 -24.76 0.88
N LEU A 263 15.37 -24.88 2.20
CA LEU A 263 14.98 -23.78 3.07
C LEU A 263 16.20 -23.30 3.85
N GLN A 264 16.32 -21.99 4.01
CA GLN A 264 17.30 -21.44 4.94
C GLN A 264 16.96 -21.94 6.35
N LYS A 265 17.97 -22.24 7.16
CA LYS A 265 17.79 -22.47 8.59
C LYS A 265 17.49 -21.15 9.31
N PRO A 266 16.77 -21.18 10.45
CA PRO A 266 16.59 -20.00 11.26
C PRO A 266 17.94 -19.51 11.80
N LEU A 267 18.10 -18.21 11.93
CA LEU A 267 19.25 -17.55 12.51
C LEU A 267 18.97 -17.19 13.97
N SER A 268 20.02 -16.94 14.76
CA SER A 268 19.86 -16.23 16.03
C SER A 268 19.37 -14.79 15.78
N PRO A 269 18.76 -14.12 16.77
CA PRO A 269 18.40 -12.71 16.63
C PRO A 269 19.59 -11.84 16.22
N GLU A 270 20.76 -12.03 16.85
CA GLU A 270 21.98 -11.29 16.53
C GLU A 270 22.43 -11.52 15.08
N ASP A 271 22.43 -12.77 14.61
CA ASP A 271 22.85 -13.11 13.24
C ASP A 271 21.89 -12.56 12.18
N SER A 272 20.60 -12.57 12.48
CA SER A 272 19.57 -12.01 11.59
C SER A 272 19.62 -10.48 11.53
N ALA A 273 19.86 -9.82 12.68
CA ALA A 273 20.14 -8.39 12.73
C ALA A 273 21.37 -8.05 11.90
N ALA A 274 22.41 -8.89 11.93
CA ALA A 274 23.60 -8.71 11.12
C ALA A 274 23.32 -8.75 9.62
N HIS A 275 22.24 -9.40 9.15
CA HIS A 275 21.76 -9.44 7.75
C HIS A 275 20.74 -8.36 7.39
N THR A 276 20.40 -7.49 8.33
CA THR A 276 19.34 -6.49 8.18
C THR A 276 19.93 -5.08 8.03
N GLN A 277 19.49 -4.37 7.00
CA GLN A 277 19.79 -2.97 6.78
C GLN A 277 18.68 -2.09 7.38
N VAL A 278 19.11 -1.05 8.09
CA VAL A 278 18.31 0.11 8.49
C VAL A 278 18.94 1.38 7.91
N PRO A 279 18.22 2.51 7.80
CA PRO A 279 18.78 3.76 7.28
C PRO A 279 20.02 4.22 8.04
N VAL A 280 20.91 4.95 7.36
CA VAL A 280 22.00 5.68 8.03
C VAL A 280 21.42 6.57 9.14
N ARG A 281 22.23 6.83 10.17
CA ARG A 281 21.81 7.53 11.40
C ARG A 281 20.79 6.77 12.26
N THR A 282 20.48 5.52 11.94
CA THR A 282 19.69 4.62 12.80
C THR A 282 20.47 3.36 13.15
N ARG A 283 19.95 2.60 14.11
CA ARG A 283 20.40 1.25 14.44
C ARG A 283 19.21 0.37 14.77
N LEU A 284 19.38 -0.93 14.54
CA LEU A 284 18.40 -1.96 14.88
C LEU A 284 18.67 -2.49 16.29
N GLU A 285 17.65 -2.53 17.12
CA GLU A 285 17.70 -3.13 18.46
C GLU A 285 16.66 -4.22 18.60
N LEU A 286 17.05 -5.34 19.23
CA LEU A 286 16.12 -6.38 19.64
C LEU A 286 15.44 -5.95 20.93
N PHE A 287 14.11 -5.89 20.94
CA PHE A 287 13.33 -5.70 22.17
C PHE A 287 12.95 -7.03 22.80
N ALA A 288 12.41 -7.97 22.01
CA ALA A 288 12.01 -9.30 22.49
C ALA A 288 12.16 -10.36 21.39
N SER A 289 12.43 -11.59 21.79
CA SER A 289 12.47 -12.78 20.91
C SER A 289 11.95 -14.02 21.65
N GLU A 290 11.89 -15.16 20.97
CA GLU A 290 11.63 -16.45 21.59
C GLU A 290 12.56 -16.75 22.80
N PRO A 291 12.05 -17.40 23.87
CA PRO A 291 10.71 -17.93 24.05
C PRO A 291 9.68 -16.91 24.56
N MET A 292 10.05 -15.63 24.76
CA MET A 292 9.17 -14.62 25.34
C MET A 292 7.98 -14.33 24.41
N ILE A 293 8.25 -14.21 23.12
CA ILE A 293 7.27 -13.99 22.07
C ILE A 293 7.53 -14.94 20.90
N LYS A 294 6.46 -15.43 20.27
CA LYS A 294 6.48 -16.23 19.04
C LYS A 294 5.37 -15.75 18.11
N ASN A 295 5.54 -15.83 16.80
CA ASN A 295 4.51 -15.45 15.81
C ASN A 295 3.72 -14.15 16.16
N PRO A 296 4.40 -13.01 16.47
CA PRO A 296 3.70 -11.77 16.80
C PRO A 296 2.96 -11.24 15.56
N ILE A 297 1.65 -10.99 15.69
CA ILE A 297 0.80 -10.48 14.58
C ILE A 297 0.35 -9.04 14.76
N ALA A 298 0.27 -8.56 16.01
CA ALA A 298 -0.11 -7.18 16.32
C ALA A 298 0.61 -6.70 17.58
N ILE A 299 0.90 -5.40 17.64
CA ILE A 299 1.52 -4.72 18.79
C ILE A 299 0.85 -3.37 19.05
N ASP A 300 0.65 -3.01 20.32
CA ASP A 300 0.21 -1.69 20.80
C ASP A 300 0.80 -1.36 22.18
N TRP A 301 0.57 -0.16 22.72
CA TRP A 301 1.08 0.24 24.03
C TRP A 301 0.00 0.82 24.94
N ASP A 302 0.03 0.44 26.22
CA ASP A 302 -0.84 1.04 27.22
C ASP A 302 -0.33 2.40 27.72
N HIS A 303 -1.13 3.10 28.54
CA HIS A 303 -0.74 4.36 29.18
C HIS A 303 0.50 4.29 30.08
N ARG A 304 1.01 3.11 30.39
CA ARG A 304 2.27 2.91 31.13
C ARG A 304 3.47 2.70 30.20
N GLY A 305 3.26 2.70 28.88
CA GLY A 305 4.31 2.51 27.87
C GLY A 305 4.71 1.05 27.65
N ARG A 306 3.94 0.08 28.16
CA ARG A 306 4.25 -1.36 28.04
C ARG A 306 3.73 -1.90 26.72
N ALA A 307 4.48 -2.79 26.08
CA ALA A 307 4.10 -3.36 24.78
C ALA A 307 3.11 -4.52 24.94
N TRP A 308 1.94 -4.41 24.34
CA TRP A 308 0.91 -5.44 24.28
C TRP A 308 0.95 -6.12 22.92
N VAL A 309 1.12 -7.44 22.90
CA VAL A 309 1.40 -8.20 21.68
C VAL A 309 0.42 -9.35 21.55
N VAL A 310 -0.18 -9.48 20.36
CA VAL A 310 -0.99 -10.64 19.99
C VAL A 310 -0.08 -11.69 19.37
N GLU A 311 -0.10 -12.90 19.93
CA GLU A 311 0.60 -14.07 19.43
C GLU A 311 -0.40 -15.04 18.80
N SER A 312 -0.27 -15.29 17.50
CA SER A 312 -1.20 -16.11 16.73
C SER A 312 -0.61 -17.50 16.42
N PHE A 313 -0.79 -18.42 17.36
CA PHE A 313 -0.26 -19.78 17.27
C PHE A 313 -1.19 -20.73 16.51
N GLY A 314 -2.50 -20.53 16.64
CA GLY A 314 -3.52 -21.35 15.98
C GLY A 314 -3.58 -21.12 14.46
N TYR A 315 -3.10 -19.96 14.01
CA TYR A 315 -3.05 -19.64 12.59
C TYR A 315 -2.17 -20.63 11.80
N PRO A 316 -2.53 -20.97 10.55
CA PRO A 316 -3.80 -20.62 9.88
C PRO A 316 -4.90 -21.69 10.02
N ASN A 317 -4.61 -22.87 10.57
CA ASN A 317 -5.51 -24.03 10.45
C ASN A 317 -6.14 -24.54 11.75
N ASP A 318 -5.58 -24.16 12.90
CA ASP A 318 -5.95 -24.67 14.21
C ASP A 318 -6.84 -23.64 14.94
N VAL A 319 -7.97 -23.32 14.31
CA VAL A 319 -8.98 -22.37 14.82
C VAL A 319 -10.20 -23.14 15.32
N PRO A 320 -10.32 -23.43 16.63
CA PRO A 320 -11.47 -24.15 17.18
C PRO A 320 -12.73 -23.28 17.24
N GLU A 321 -13.91 -23.89 17.35
CA GLU A 321 -15.18 -23.16 17.43
C GLU A 321 -15.48 -22.66 18.85
N GLU A 322 -15.16 -23.49 19.86
CA GLU A 322 -15.55 -23.25 21.25
C GLU A 322 -14.72 -22.11 21.88
N PRO A 323 -15.34 -21.04 22.39
CA PRO A 323 -14.64 -19.96 23.08
C PRO A 323 -13.76 -20.48 24.22
N GLY A 324 -12.47 -20.12 24.23
CA GLY A 324 -11.54 -20.47 25.33
C GLY A 324 -10.74 -21.74 25.07
N SER A 325 -10.95 -22.38 23.91
CA SER A 325 -10.25 -23.59 23.50
C SER A 325 -9.12 -23.37 22.50
N GLY A 326 -8.88 -22.12 22.11
CA GLY A 326 -7.82 -21.76 21.17
C GLY A 326 -6.45 -21.66 21.82
N THR A 327 -5.45 -21.31 21.01
CA THR A 327 -4.04 -21.25 21.42
C THR A 327 -3.43 -19.86 21.31
N ASP A 328 -4.19 -18.88 20.80
CA ASP A 328 -3.70 -17.51 20.67
C ASP A 328 -3.70 -16.82 22.03
N THR A 329 -2.74 -15.91 22.22
CA THR A 329 -2.54 -15.19 23.49
C THR A 329 -2.34 -13.69 23.26
N ILE A 330 -2.63 -12.92 24.31
CA ILE A 330 -2.27 -11.50 24.41
C ILE A 330 -1.26 -11.40 25.54
N LYS A 331 -0.07 -10.88 25.25
CA LYS A 331 1.04 -10.73 26.20
C LYS A 331 1.39 -9.27 26.42
N ILE A 332 1.83 -8.94 27.64
CA ILE A 332 2.39 -7.65 28.03
C ILE A 332 3.89 -7.84 28.23
N LEU A 333 4.69 -7.08 27.50
CA LEU A 333 6.14 -7.08 27.57
C LEU A 333 6.63 -5.76 28.16
N GLU A 334 7.55 -5.85 29.12
CA GLU A 334 8.06 -4.71 29.88
C GLU A 334 9.59 -4.74 29.92
N ASP A 335 10.17 -3.55 29.71
CA ASP A 335 11.55 -3.21 30.04
C ASP A 335 11.53 -2.50 31.41
N SER A 336 11.92 -3.22 32.46
CA SER A 336 11.82 -2.80 33.85
C SER A 336 13.10 -2.17 34.38
N ASP A 337 14.23 -2.33 33.68
CA ASP A 337 15.52 -1.73 34.04
C ASP A 337 15.98 -0.60 33.10
N GLY A 338 15.27 -0.39 31.98
CA GLY A 338 15.46 0.70 31.03
C GLY A 338 16.60 0.47 30.04
N ASP A 339 17.04 -0.78 29.84
CA ASP A 339 18.12 -1.12 28.92
C ASP A 339 17.68 -1.21 27.45
N GLY A 340 16.39 -1.08 27.19
CA GLY A 340 15.79 -1.16 25.87
C GLY A 340 15.35 -2.57 25.46
N ARG A 341 15.41 -3.55 26.35
CA ARG A 341 14.99 -4.94 26.11
C ARG A 341 13.90 -5.34 27.10
N ALA A 342 12.99 -6.18 26.65
CA ALA A 342 12.01 -6.76 27.56
C ALA A 342 12.70 -7.76 28.49
N ASP A 343 12.55 -7.57 29.80
CA ASP A 343 12.98 -8.54 30.83
C ASP A 343 11.80 -9.22 31.54
N LYS A 344 10.58 -8.70 31.35
CA LYS A 344 9.36 -9.23 31.95
C LYS A 344 8.26 -9.46 30.90
N MET A 345 7.59 -10.60 31.05
CA MET A 345 6.42 -10.98 30.24
C MET A 345 5.27 -11.44 31.13
N THR A 346 4.08 -10.89 30.88
CA THR A 346 2.82 -11.29 31.51
C THR A 346 1.84 -11.75 30.44
N VAL A 347 1.26 -12.94 30.58
CA VAL A 347 0.13 -13.37 29.74
C VAL A 347 -1.13 -12.69 30.26
N PHE A 348 -1.64 -11.70 29.52
CA PHE A 348 -2.87 -11.00 29.87
C PHE A 348 -4.09 -11.87 29.57
N ALA A 349 -4.15 -12.48 28.39
CA ALA A 349 -5.24 -13.37 28.00
C ALA A 349 -4.72 -14.58 27.22
N GLU A 350 -5.35 -15.73 27.42
CA GLU A 350 -5.07 -16.99 26.72
C GLU A 350 -6.37 -17.69 26.29
N GLY A 351 -6.25 -18.74 25.47
CA GLY A 351 -7.40 -19.51 25.02
C GLY A 351 -8.18 -18.89 23.85
N LEU A 352 -7.59 -17.91 23.14
CA LEU A 352 -8.22 -17.22 22.02
C LEU A 352 -8.14 -18.09 20.75
N ARG A 353 -9.25 -18.18 20.00
CA ARG A 353 -9.41 -19.11 18.86
C ARG A 353 -8.65 -18.67 17.63
N HIS A 354 -8.70 -17.38 17.33
CA HIS A 354 -8.03 -16.71 16.22
C HIS A 354 -8.08 -15.22 16.54
N CYS A 355 -7.04 -14.71 17.20
CA CYS A 355 -6.92 -13.32 17.60
C CYS A 355 -5.98 -12.61 16.64
N THR A 356 -6.47 -11.54 16.02
CA THR A 356 -5.73 -10.77 15.01
C THR A 356 -5.42 -9.36 15.47
N ALA A 357 -6.21 -8.81 16.41
CA ALA A 357 -6.04 -7.44 16.87
C ALA A 357 -6.76 -7.17 18.21
N THR A 358 -6.30 -6.12 18.88
CA THR A 358 -6.85 -5.60 20.14
C THR A 358 -6.88 -4.08 20.13
N ALA A 359 -7.80 -3.47 20.88
CA ALA A 359 -7.83 -2.03 21.16
C ALA A 359 -8.15 -1.76 22.64
N PHE A 360 -7.41 -0.85 23.28
CA PHE A 360 -7.67 -0.46 24.66
C PHE A 360 -9.03 0.23 24.81
N VAL A 361 -9.83 -0.28 25.75
CA VAL A 361 -11.14 0.27 26.13
C VAL A 361 -11.35 0.09 27.63
N LYS A 362 -11.70 1.17 28.34
CA LYS A 362 -11.92 1.14 29.79
C LYS A 362 -10.74 0.46 30.52
N ASP A 363 -11.02 -0.55 31.33
CA ASP A 363 -10.07 -1.32 32.14
C ASP A 363 -9.61 -2.62 31.44
N GLY A 364 -9.59 -2.65 30.10
CA GLY A 364 -9.25 -3.84 29.33
C GLY A 364 -9.07 -3.58 27.84
N VAL A 365 -9.39 -4.60 27.04
CA VAL A 365 -9.30 -4.54 25.58
C VAL A 365 -10.55 -5.08 24.88
N LEU A 366 -10.92 -4.45 23.77
CA LEU A 366 -11.74 -5.05 22.74
C LEU A 366 -10.83 -5.89 21.85
N ALA A 367 -11.17 -7.16 21.62
CA ALA A 367 -10.35 -8.08 20.83
C ALA A 367 -11.18 -8.87 19.81
N THR A 368 -10.52 -9.33 18.75
CA THR A 368 -11.07 -10.40 17.89
C THR A 368 -10.80 -11.77 18.52
N ASP A 369 -11.77 -12.67 18.44
CA ASP A 369 -11.61 -14.06 18.88
C ASP A 369 -12.46 -14.97 17.99
N GLY A 370 -11.85 -15.56 16.96
CA GLY A 370 -12.57 -16.38 16.00
C GLY A 370 -13.63 -15.55 15.26
N ARG A 371 -14.90 -15.86 15.52
CA ARG A 371 -16.03 -15.16 14.90
C ARG A 371 -16.58 -13.99 15.71
N ASP A 372 -15.99 -13.74 16.88
CA ASP A 372 -16.56 -12.86 17.89
C ASP A 372 -15.72 -11.60 18.08
N PHE A 373 -16.40 -10.49 18.35
CA PHE A 373 -15.83 -9.39 19.12
C PHE A 373 -16.02 -9.68 20.60
N VAL A 374 -14.92 -9.62 21.37
CA VAL A 374 -14.93 -9.88 22.81
C VAL A 374 -14.35 -8.71 23.58
N PHE A 375 -14.94 -8.39 24.73
CA PHE A 375 -14.29 -7.58 25.75
C PHE A 375 -13.54 -8.49 26.72
N LEU A 376 -12.26 -8.18 26.94
CA LEU A 376 -11.39 -8.83 27.91
C LEU A 376 -10.98 -7.76 28.95
N GLY A 377 -11.47 -7.88 30.17
CA GLY A 377 -11.25 -6.91 31.24
C GLY A 377 -10.42 -7.48 32.39
N ASP A 378 -9.71 -6.60 33.08
CA ASP A 378 -8.99 -6.87 34.33
C ASP A 378 -9.68 -6.12 35.47
N SER A 379 -10.44 -6.84 36.29
CA SER A 379 -11.27 -6.24 37.35
C SER A 379 -10.56 -6.08 38.69
N ASP A 380 -9.40 -6.70 38.88
CA ASP A 380 -8.64 -6.66 40.14
C ASP A 380 -7.25 -6.00 40.02
N GLY A 381 -6.82 -5.66 38.81
CA GLY A 381 -5.62 -4.89 38.50
C GLY A 381 -4.34 -5.73 38.53
N ASP A 382 -4.44 -7.06 38.36
CA ASP A 382 -3.29 -7.97 38.36
C ASP A 382 -2.61 -8.13 36.98
N ASP A 383 -3.06 -7.35 35.98
CA ASP A 383 -2.64 -7.40 34.58
C ASP A 383 -3.02 -8.73 33.89
N LYS A 384 -4.12 -9.38 34.31
CA LYS A 384 -4.72 -10.55 33.64
C LYS A 384 -6.22 -10.37 33.43
N ALA A 385 -6.70 -10.88 32.30
CA ALA A 385 -8.10 -10.86 31.97
C ALA A 385 -8.89 -11.87 32.82
N ASP A 386 -9.73 -11.37 33.73
CA ASP A 386 -10.66 -12.16 34.53
C ASP A 386 -12.12 -12.01 34.06
N VAL A 387 -12.39 -11.01 33.22
CA VAL A 387 -13.68 -10.79 32.56
C VAL A 387 -13.58 -11.11 31.07
N ARG A 388 -14.47 -11.98 30.58
CA ARG A 388 -14.66 -12.23 29.15
C ARG A 388 -16.13 -12.09 28.78
N GLN A 389 -16.42 -11.18 27.84
CA GLN A 389 -17.77 -10.96 27.35
C GLN A 389 -17.79 -10.93 25.82
N VAL A 390 -18.58 -11.81 25.20
CA VAL A 390 -18.89 -11.73 23.77
C VAL A 390 -19.85 -10.56 23.54
N LEU A 391 -19.43 -9.59 22.73
CA LEU A 391 -20.21 -8.39 22.41
C LEU A 391 -21.03 -8.56 21.13
N ALA A 392 -20.44 -9.16 20.09
CA ALA A 392 -21.14 -9.54 18.87
C ALA A 392 -20.44 -10.73 18.19
N THR A 393 -21.20 -11.45 17.38
CA THR A 393 -20.73 -12.58 16.57
C THR A 393 -21.03 -12.29 15.11
N GLY A 394 -20.08 -12.61 14.22
CA GLY A 394 -20.25 -12.47 12.78
C GLY A 394 -19.00 -11.99 12.02
N LEU A 395 -17.84 -12.01 12.66
CA LEU A 395 -16.55 -11.92 11.96
C LEU A 395 -16.35 -13.24 11.22
N ASN A 396 -16.36 -13.25 9.89
CA ASN A 396 -16.20 -14.51 9.18
C ASN A 396 -14.72 -14.90 9.09
N ILE A 397 -14.48 -16.20 9.17
CA ILE A 397 -13.14 -16.82 9.15
C ILE A 397 -13.08 -17.95 8.12
N ASN A 398 -13.91 -17.88 7.07
CA ASN A 398 -13.92 -18.86 5.98
C ASN A 398 -12.53 -19.01 5.36
N ASP A 399 -11.77 -17.91 5.36
CA ASP A 399 -10.35 -17.86 5.07
C ASP A 399 -9.65 -17.02 6.15
N THR A 400 -8.79 -17.65 6.96
CA THR A 400 -8.21 -17.04 8.18
C THR A 400 -7.20 -15.93 7.91
N HIS A 401 -6.66 -15.79 6.69
CA HIS A 401 -5.86 -14.62 6.32
C HIS A 401 -6.70 -13.47 5.78
N ALA A 402 -7.99 -13.68 5.57
CA ALA A 402 -8.90 -12.66 5.04
C ALA A 402 -9.95 -12.26 6.08
N SER A 403 -9.75 -12.67 7.33
CA SER A 403 -10.55 -12.28 8.48
C SER A 403 -10.33 -10.81 8.83
N THR A 404 -11.15 -10.32 9.75
CA THR A 404 -11.00 -8.98 10.30
C THR A 404 -9.61 -8.80 10.89
N SER A 405 -8.99 -7.67 10.56
CA SER A 405 -7.64 -7.28 10.96
C SER A 405 -7.66 -5.84 11.46
N ASN A 406 -6.71 -5.50 12.34
CA ASN A 406 -6.60 -4.22 13.04
C ASN A 406 -7.79 -3.85 13.93
N LEU A 407 -7.48 -3.19 15.05
CA LEU A 407 -8.43 -2.47 15.87
C LEU A 407 -7.72 -1.20 16.34
N PHE A 408 -7.84 -0.13 15.56
CA PHE A 408 -7.14 1.12 15.84
C PHE A 408 -8.11 2.23 16.18
N ARG A 409 -7.82 2.95 17.26
CA ARG A 409 -8.60 4.11 17.66
C ARG A 409 -8.33 5.27 16.71
N GLY A 410 -9.37 5.70 16.00
CA GLY A 410 -9.34 6.93 15.23
C GLY A 410 -9.42 8.17 16.12
N ILE A 411 -9.07 9.32 15.56
CA ILE A 411 -9.13 10.60 16.27
C ILE A 411 -10.55 10.99 16.68
N ASP A 412 -11.57 10.38 16.08
CA ASP A 412 -12.99 10.59 16.34
C ASP A 412 -13.58 9.67 17.43
N ASN A 413 -12.71 9.04 18.22
CA ASN A 413 -13.07 8.12 19.31
C ASN A 413 -13.68 6.77 18.85
N TRP A 414 -13.79 6.51 17.54
CA TRP A 414 -14.19 5.21 17.00
C TRP A 414 -13.01 4.23 16.92
N ILE A 415 -13.30 2.93 16.91
CA ILE A 415 -12.32 1.88 16.64
C ILE A 415 -12.53 1.40 15.21
N TYR A 416 -11.49 1.49 14.39
CA TYR A 416 -11.50 1.11 12.99
C TYR A 416 -10.90 -0.29 12.82
N ALA A 417 -11.46 -1.01 11.88
CA ALA A 417 -11.02 -2.33 11.48
C ALA A 417 -11.09 -2.47 9.95
N THR A 418 -10.29 -3.38 9.43
CA THR A 418 -10.38 -3.83 8.04
C THR A 418 -10.81 -5.28 8.01
N VAL A 419 -11.39 -5.71 6.89
CA VAL A 419 -11.67 -7.12 6.65
C VAL A 419 -11.36 -7.44 5.20
N GLY A 420 -10.87 -8.65 4.96
CA GLY A 420 -10.74 -9.20 3.62
C GLY A 420 -12.05 -9.77 3.10
N TYR A 421 -11.93 -10.63 2.08
CA TYR A 421 -13.08 -11.24 1.43
C TYR A 421 -13.83 -12.28 2.28
N SER A 422 -13.31 -12.68 3.46
CA SER A 422 -14.12 -13.45 4.43
C SER A 422 -15.33 -12.63 4.88
N GLY A 423 -15.16 -11.31 4.98
CA GLY A 423 -16.23 -10.36 5.24
C GLY A 423 -16.82 -10.41 6.65
N VAL A 424 -17.89 -9.65 6.82
CA VAL A 424 -18.65 -9.52 8.06
C VAL A 424 -20.11 -9.86 7.76
N ASP A 425 -20.74 -10.61 8.66
CA ASP A 425 -22.18 -10.88 8.69
C ASP A 425 -22.63 -10.90 10.15
N MET A 426 -22.91 -9.71 10.71
CA MET A 426 -23.15 -9.52 12.14
C MET A 426 -24.31 -8.58 12.43
N LYS A 427 -24.97 -8.80 13.57
CA LYS A 427 -25.96 -7.87 14.12
C LYS A 427 -25.32 -7.01 15.21
N VAL A 428 -25.42 -5.69 15.09
CA VAL A 428 -24.97 -4.71 16.09
C VAL A 428 -26.15 -3.78 16.40
N GLY A 429 -26.54 -3.71 17.66
CA GLY A 429 -27.79 -3.06 18.06
C GLY A 429 -28.98 -3.65 17.29
N ASP A 430 -29.74 -2.78 16.61
CA ASP A 430 -30.87 -3.18 15.77
C ASP A 430 -30.52 -3.35 14.28
N GLN A 431 -29.27 -3.09 13.89
CA GLN A 431 -28.83 -3.12 12.50
C GLN A 431 -28.13 -4.43 12.16
N HIS A 432 -28.39 -4.94 10.95
CA HIS A 432 -27.70 -6.10 10.39
C HIS A 432 -26.69 -5.60 9.36
N HIS A 433 -25.42 -5.91 9.56
CA HIS A 433 -24.33 -5.50 8.70
C HIS A 433 -23.78 -6.70 7.94
N LYS A 434 -23.72 -6.57 6.61
CA LYS A 434 -23.17 -7.58 5.72
C LYS A 434 -22.35 -6.95 4.60
N PHE A 435 -21.05 -7.22 4.58
CA PHE A 435 -20.13 -6.70 3.58
C PHE A 435 -18.87 -7.58 3.44
N GLY A 436 -18.21 -7.50 2.28
CA GLY A 436 -16.91 -8.16 2.01
C GLY A 436 -15.74 -7.22 2.29
N SER A 437 -14.67 -7.36 1.51
CA SER A 437 -13.44 -6.54 1.62
C SER A 437 -13.72 -5.05 1.81
N SER A 438 -13.35 -4.50 2.98
CA SER A 438 -13.69 -3.13 3.37
C SER A 438 -12.90 -2.59 4.55
N VAL A 439 -13.05 -1.29 4.78
CA VAL A 439 -12.80 -0.65 6.06
C VAL A 439 -14.14 -0.28 6.72
N PHE A 440 -14.24 -0.55 8.02
CA PHE A 440 -15.41 -0.25 8.84
C PHE A 440 -14.95 0.21 10.23
N ARG A 441 -15.89 0.77 11.00
CA ARG A 441 -15.61 1.25 12.36
C ARG A 441 -16.72 0.86 13.33
N VAL A 442 -16.36 0.76 14.60
CA VAL A 442 -17.28 0.44 15.70
C VAL A 442 -17.08 1.40 16.88
N ARG A 443 -18.13 1.62 17.66
CA ARG A 443 -17.99 2.30 18.96
C ARG A 443 -17.19 1.41 19.92
N PRO A 444 -16.44 1.99 20.89
CA PRO A 444 -15.63 1.20 21.83
C PRO A 444 -16.37 0.13 22.63
N ASP A 445 -17.67 0.33 22.86
CA ASP A 445 -18.57 -0.62 23.53
C ASP A 445 -19.37 -1.50 22.55
N LEU A 446 -19.08 -1.40 21.26
CA LEU A 446 -19.76 -2.08 20.15
C LEU A 446 -21.26 -1.75 20.07
N SER A 447 -21.69 -0.55 20.51
CA SER A 447 -23.09 -0.13 20.40
C SER A 447 -23.54 0.16 18.96
N GLU A 448 -22.58 0.49 18.08
CA GLU A 448 -22.81 0.93 16.71
C GLU A 448 -21.67 0.47 15.81
N LEU A 449 -21.99 0.12 14.55
CA LEU A 449 -21.05 -0.24 13.51
C LEU A 449 -21.37 0.57 12.24
N GLU A 450 -20.33 1.09 11.59
CA GLU A 450 -20.46 1.79 10.31
C GLU A 450 -19.51 1.20 9.26
N PHE A 451 -20.07 0.79 8.13
CA PHE A 451 -19.31 0.49 6.91
C PHE A 451 -18.94 1.80 6.21
N LEU A 452 -17.66 1.97 5.87
CA LEU A 452 -17.16 3.22 5.27
C LEU A 452 -16.97 3.09 3.77
N GLN A 453 -16.13 2.17 3.30
CA GLN A 453 -15.87 1.98 1.88
C GLN A 453 -15.30 0.58 1.60
N GLY A 454 -15.67 0.01 0.45
CA GLY A 454 -15.12 -1.26 0.00
C GLY A 454 -13.69 -1.10 -0.53
N THR A 455 -12.81 -2.05 -0.22
CA THR A 455 -11.44 -2.08 -0.75
C THR A 455 -11.34 -2.99 -1.97
N THR A 456 -10.20 -2.98 -2.65
CA THR A 456 -9.99 -3.73 -3.90
C THR A 456 -9.70 -5.21 -3.70
N ASN A 457 -9.22 -5.63 -2.51
CA ASN A 457 -8.88 -7.03 -2.22
C ASN A 457 -8.83 -7.33 -0.71
N ASN A 458 -8.16 -8.42 -0.32
CA ASN A 458 -7.84 -8.76 1.05
C ASN A 458 -7.04 -7.63 1.71
N THR A 459 -7.59 -7.06 2.78
CA THR A 459 -7.12 -5.81 3.38
C THR A 459 -6.52 -6.10 4.74
N TRP A 460 -5.20 -5.96 4.84
CA TRP A 460 -4.47 -6.17 6.09
C TRP A 460 -3.98 -4.87 6.71
N GLY A 461 -3.52 -3.90 5.92
CA GLY A 461 -3.05 -2.62 6.46
C GLY A 461 -4.18 -1.64 6.73
N LEU A 462 -4.01 -0.87 7.80
CA LEU A 462 -4.86 0.26 8.18
C LEU A 462 -4.00 1.28 8.93
N GLY A 463 -4.02 2.54 8.49
CA GLY A 463 -3.23 3.62 9.06
C GLY A 463 -3.98 4.95 9.07
N PHE A 464 -3.46 5.91 9.84
CA PHE A 464 -4.01 7.26 9.93
C PHE A 464 -2.91 8.30 9.81
N THR A 465 -3.15 9.35 9.05
CA THR A 465 -2.34 10.57 9.14
C THR A 465 -2.58 11.25 10.50
N GLU A 466 -1.70 12.15 10.94
CA GLU A 466 -1.95 12.98 12.12
C GLU A 466 -3.20 13.87 11.98
N GLN A 467 -3.61 14.11 10.73
CA GLN A 467 -4.82 14.86 10.38
C GLN A 467 -6.08 13.99 10.41
N GLY A 468 -5.97 12.68 10.64
CA GLY A 468 -7.12 11.77 10.75
C GLY A 468 -7.68 11.26 9.42
N ASP A 469 -6.92 11.35 8.34
CA ASP A 469 -7.27 10.68 7.08
C ASP A 469 -7.02 9.17 7.19
N ILE A 470 -7.93 8.36 6.64
CA ILE A 470 -7.93 6.90 6.78
C ILE A 470 -7.30 6.27 5.54
N THR A 471 -6.21 5.53 5.74
CA THR A 471 -5.47 4.86 4.67
C THR A 471 -5.29 3.37 4.97
N GLY A 472 -4.77 2.62 4.01
CA GLY A 472 -4.29 1.28 4.27
C GLY A 472 -3.67 0.64 3.05
N SER A 473 -3.54 -0.68 3.08
CA SER A 473 -3.00 -1.49 2.00
C SER A 473 -3.83 -2.74 1.77
N THR A 474 -3.75 -3.31 0.57
CA THR A 474 -4.32 -4.63 0.27
C THR A 474 -3.27 -5.54 -0.34
N ALA A 475 -3.55 -6.85 -0.30
CA ALA A 475 -2.93 -7.83 -1.18
C ALA A 475 -3.06 -7.41 -2.66
N ASN A 476 -2.30 -8.07 -3.53
CA ASN A 476 -2.37 -7.93 -4.99
C ASN A 476 -1.88 -6.58 -5.53
N ASN A 477 -0.66 -6.21 -5.13
CA ASN A 477 0.06 -5.07 -5.66
C ASN A 477 -0.76 -3.78 -5.52
N ASN A 478 -1.29 -3.51 -4.32
CA ASN A 478 -1.95 -2.27 -3.92
C ASN A 478 -1.50 -1.84 -2.51
N PRO A 479 -0.25 -1.39 -2.38
CA PRO A 479 0.36 -1.15 -1.08
C PRO A 479 -0.10 0.15 -0.42
N SER A 480 -0.89 1.00 -1.08
CA SER A 480 -1.42 2.22 -0.45
C SER A 480 -2.76 2.65 -1.08
N TRP A 481 -3.79 2.82 -0.26
CA TRP A 481 -5.12 3.34 -0.63
C TRP A 481 -5.65 4.33 0.43
N LEU A 482 -6.66 5.11 0.05
CA LEU A 482 -7.31 6.11 0.91
C LEU A 482 -8.83 5.91 0.96
N VAL A 483 -9.48 6.17 2.09
CA VAL A 483 -10.94 6.40 2.12
C VAL A 483 -11.24 7.78 1.51
N SER A 484 -12.00 7.81 0.42
CA SER A 484 -12.39 9.05 -0.26
C SER A 484 -13.72 9.58 0.26
N ILE A 485 -14.82 8.95 -0.13
CA ILE A 485 -16.19 9.35 0.20
C ILE A 485 -16.88 8.17 0.89
N PRO A 486 -17.35 8.31 2.14
CA PRO A 486 -17.95 7.22 2.90
C PRO A 486 -19.33 6.83 2.35
N ALA A 487 -19.72 5.57 2.55
CA ALA A 487 -20.92 4.95 1.95
C ALA A 487 -22.21 5.70 2.30
N ARG A 488 -22.26 6.31 3.50
CA ARG A 488 -23.38 7.15 3.94
C ARG A 488 -23.68 8.33 2.99
N ALA A 489 -22.71 8.85 2.26
CA ALA A 489 -22.92 9.95 1.31
C ALA A 489 -23.47 9.46 -0.05
N TYR A 490 -23.38 8.16 -0.33
CA TYR A 490 -24.01 7.52 -1.49
C TYR A 490 -25.45 7.11 -1.21
N HIS A 491 -25.82 7.03 0.06
CA HIS A 491 -27.20 6.81 0.48
C HIS A 491 -28.10 7.86 -0.21
N GLU A 492 -29.23 7.43 -0.79
CA GLU A 492 -30.16 8.32 -1.51
C GLU A 492 -29.64 8.98 -2.80
N SER A 493 -28.46 8.61 -3.32
CA SER A 493 -27.92 9.14 -4.59
C SER A 493 -28.23 8.29 -5.84
N GLY A 494 -28.57 7.01 -5.66
CA GLY A 494 -28.70 6.03 -6.75
C GLY A 494 -27.39 5.76 -7.50
N LEU A 495 -26.24 6.18 -6.96
CA LEU A 495 -24.92 5.79 -7.44
C LEU A 495 -24.39 4.66 -6.57
N GLU A 496 -23.68 3.72 -7.19
CA GLU A 496 -22.90 2.73 -6.47
C GLU A 496 -21.60 3.36 -5.98
N GLN A 497 -21.20 3.05 -4.74
CA GLN A 497 -19.95 3.54 -4.20
C GLN A 497 -18.76 2.83 -4.88
N PRO A 498 -17.78 3.57 -5.43
CA PRO A 498 -16.56 2.98 -5.93
C PRO A 498 -15.69 2.41 -4.80
N ARG A 499 -14.80 1.49 -5.15
CA ARG A 499 -13.77 1.01 -4.22
C ARG A 499 -12.80 2.14 -3.84
N THR A 500 -12.09 1.96 -2.74
CA THR A 500 -11.05 2.91 -2.28
C THR A 500 -10.07 3.23 -3.42
N PRO A 501 -9.84 4.52 -3.75
CA PRO A 501 -8.82 4.91 -4.71
C PRO A 501 -7.42 4.52 -4.22
N ARG A 502 -6.55 4.19 -5.16
CA ARG A 502 -5.14 3.94 -4.91
C ARG A 502 -4.41 5.25 -4.63
N MET A 503 -3.47 5.21 -3.69
CA MET A 503 -2.55 6.31 -3.41
C MET A 503 -1.20 6.10 -4.09
N ASP A 504 -0.80 4.86 -4.39
CA ASP A 504 0.52 4.59 -4.94
C ASP A 504 0.65 4.97 -6.42
N VAL A 505 1.84 5.45 -6.80
CA VAL A 505 2.12 5.93 -8.17
C VAL A 505 2.66 4.83 -9.04
N PHE A 506 1.99 4.60 -10.17
CA PHE A 506 2.57 3.88 -11.30
C PHE A 506 3.14 4.87 -12.31
N ARG A 507 4.46 5.04 -12.32
CA ARG A 507 5.13 5.64 -13.48
C ARG A 507 5.43 4.54 -14.49
N ARG A 508 4.49 4.25 -15.39
CA ARG A 508 4.83 3.54 -16.64
C ARG A 508 5.75 4.46 -17.42
N ARG A 509 6.95 4.01 -17.77
CA ARG A 509 7.74 4.68 -18.79
C ARG A 509 7.54 4.01 -20.14
N ASP A 510 7.55 4.86 -21.15
CA ASP A 510 7.33 4.58 -22.57
C ASP A 510 7.86 3.22 -23.03
N GLY A 511 6.94 2.41 -23.57
CA GLY A 511 7.26 1.17 -24.28
C GLY A 511 7.04 -0.12 -23.51
N ASP A 512 6.84 -0.09 -22.18
CA ASP A 512 6.64 -1.33 -21.42
C ASP A 512 5.20 -1.87 -21.57
N ARG A 513 5.10 -3.05 -22.20
CA ARG A 513 3.84 -3.81 -22.38
C ARG A 513 3.57 -4.77 -21.22
N GLY A 514 4.37 -4.73 -20.15
CA GLY A 514 4.21 -5.56 -18.95
C GLY A 514 2.98 -5.23 -18.08
N PRO A 515 2.62 -6.12 -17.12
CA PRO A 515 1.57 -5.87 -16.13
C PRO A 515 1.90 -4.65 -15.24
N ARG A 516 0.87 -3.96 -14.74
CA ARG A 516 1.02 -2.81 -13.82
C ARG A 516 1.51 -3.30 -12.46
N LEU A 517 2.83 -3.35 -12.24
CA LEU A 517 3.46 -3.74 -10.97
C LEU A 517 4.21 -2.57 -10.34
N LEU A 518 4.07 -2.38 -9.03
CA LEU A 518 4.90 -1.44 -8.28
C LEU A 518 6.09 -2.23 -7.72
N PRO A 519 7.33 -1.97 -8.18
CA PRO A 519 8.47 -2.76 -7.78
C PRO A 519 8.75 -2.67 -6.28
N MET A 520 9.19 -3.78 -5.72
CA MET A 520 9.72 -3.87 -4.37
C MET A 520 11.25 -3.81 -4.39
N TYR A 521 11.83 -3.06 -3.45
CA TYR A 521 13.27 -2.82 -3.39
C TYR A 521 13.91 -3.62 -2.24
N THR A 522 14.03 -4.93 -2.45
CA THR A 522 14.53 -5.88 -1.44
C THR A 522 16.05 -5.89 -1.32
N ASN A 523 16.55 -6.35 -0.18
CA ASN A 523 17.99 -6.57 0.04
C ASN A 523 18.49 -7.93 -0.46
N THR A 524 17.59 -8.77 -0.94
CA THR A 524 17.92 -10.12 -1.41
C THR A 524 17.03 -10.51 -2.58
N ARG A 525 17.53 -11.43 -3.41
CA ARG A 525 16.71 -12.13 -4.41
C ARG A 525 16.03 -13.36 -3.82
N ASP A 526 16.39 -13.77 -2.61
CA ASP A 526 15.83 -14.95 -1.94
C ASP A 526 14.47 -14.60 -1.30
N VAL A 527 13.51 -14.25 -2.16
CA VAL A 527 12.14 -13.88 -1.78
C VAL A 527 11.14 -14.91 -2.29
N THR A 528 9.97 -14.91 -1.66
CA THR A 528 9.06 -16.04 -1.71
C THR A 528 7.65 -15.56 -2.05
N GLN A 529 7.30 -15.58 -3.35
CA GLN A 529 6.06 -14.97 -3.83
C GLN A 529 5.20 -15.97 -4.58
N VAL A 530 3.88 -15.81 -4.42
CA VAL A 530 2.85 -16.65 -5.05
C VAL A 530 2.20 -15.89 -6.21
N ASP A 531 1.95 -14.59 -6.02
CA ASP A 531 1.43 -13.66 -7.00
C ASP A 531 2.18 -12.31 -6.92
N GLN A 532 2.15 -11.54 -8.02
CA GLN A 532 2.84 -10.25 -8.16
C GLN A 532 4.37 -10.31 -7.96
N ILE A 533 5.05 -11.21 -8.68
CA ILE A 533 6.52 -11.36 -8.64
C ILE A 533 7.22 -10.00 -8.79
N ASP A 534 8.22 -9.73 -7.93
CA ASP A 534 8.96 -8.47 -7.80
C ASP A 534 8.12 -7.26 -7.30
N GLY A 535 6.82 -7.43 -7.05
CA GLY A 535 5.93 -6.40 -6.51
C GLY A 535 5.43 -6.70 -5.09
N TYR A 536 4.50 -5.88 -4.60
CA TYR A 536 3.89 -6.06 -3.27
C TYR A 536 2.82 -7.17 -3.30
N THR A 537 3.14 -8.34 -2.76
CA THR A 537 2.24 -9.49 -2.66
C THR A 537 1.26 -9.32 -1.50
N ALA A 538 1.81 -9.02 -0.31
CA ALA A 538 1.05 -8.94 0.91
C ALA A 538 0.69 -7.49 1.24
N ALA A 539 1.69 -6.61 1.37
CA ALA A 539 1.53 -5.30 2.00
C ALA A 539 0.72 -5.40 3.32
N ALA A 540 1.17 -6.24 4.25
CA ALA A 540 0.41 -6.68 5.44
C ALA A 540 0.13 -5.56 6.47
N GLY A 541 0.97 -4.53 6.53
CA GLY A 541 0.83 -3.40 7.45
C GLY A 541 0.92 -2.07 6.73
N HIS A 542 0.20 -1.05 7.20
CA HIS A 542 0.22 0.31 6.67
C HIS A 542 0.03 1.32 7.80
N GLN A 543 1.08 2.07 8.13
CA GLN A 543 1.10 3.04 9.24
C GLN A 543 1.87 4.28 8.83
N PHE A 544 1.91 5.30 9.68
CA PHE A 544 2.70 6.52 9.45
C PHE A 544 3.70 6.72 10.58
N TYR A 545 4.85 7.31 10.26
CA TYR A 545 5.77 7.79 11.27
C TYR A 545 5.24 9.10 11.89
N THR A 546 4.41 9.02 12.94
CA THR A 546 3.68 10.18 13.50
C THR A 546 4.25 10.70 14.83
N ASP A 547 5.57 10.88 14.82
CA ASP A 547 6.35 11.36 15.97
C ASP A 547 7.39 12.39 15.48
N ARG A 548 8.27 12.87 16.37
CA ARG A 548 9.29 13.89 16.09
C ARG A 548 10.72 13.47 16.47
N VAL A 549 10.92 12.28 17.05
CA VAL A 549 12.24 11.80 17.50
C VAL A 549 13.21 11.53 16.33
N MET A 550 12.71 11.02 15.21
CA MET A 550 13.44 10.69 13.98
C MET A 550 13.15 11.62 12.80
N ASP A 551 12.75 12.88 13.03
CA ASP A 551 12.36 13.81 11.95
C ASP A 551 13.44 14.08 10.89
N GLU A 552 14.71 13.94 11.28
CA GLU A 552 15.85 14.09 10.37
C GLU A 552 16.10 12.84 9.50
N ILE A 553 15.34 11.77 9.72
CA ILE A 553 15.46 10.47 9.03
C ILE A 553 14.14 10.13 8.32
N LEU A 554 13.00 10.32 9.00
CA LEU A 554 11.65 10.07 8.53
C LEU A 554 10.83 11.33 8.75
N ALA A 555 10.25 11.91 7.70
CA ALA A 555 9.32 13.01 7.92
C ALA A 555 8.07 12.48 8.67
N PRO A 556 7.39 13.32 9.48
CA PRO A 556 6.17 13.00 10.24
C PRO A 556 4.99 12.36 9.51
N ASN A 557 5.09 12.21 8.19
CA ASN A 557 4.04 11.69 7.31
C ASN A 557 4.58 10.56 6.40
N ASN A 558 5.79 10.07 6.64
CA ASN A 558 6.32 8.92 5.90
C ASN A 558 5.48 7.70 6.24
N VAL A 559 4.99 7.03 5.20
CA VAL A 559 4.25 5.78 5.35
C VAL A 559 5.22 4.65 5.71
N LEU A 560 4.76 3.67 6.47
CA LEU A 560 5.42 2.43 6.82
C LEU A 560 4.59 1.27 6.28
N ILE A 561 5.13 0.51 5.32
CA ILE A 561 4.41 -0.58 4.65
C ILE A 561 5.15 -1.89 4.86
N CYS A 562 4.53 -2.85 5.55
CA CYS A 562 5.15 -4.15 5.83
C CYS A 562 4.94 -5.10 4.66
N GLU A 563 6.02 -5.67 4.13
CA GLU A 563 5.98 -6.68 3.07
C GLU A 563 6.74 -7.93 3.53
N PRO A 564 6.07 -8.86 4.25
CA PRO A 564 6.74 -10.02 4.81
C PRO A 564 7.31 -10.97 3.75
N THR A 565 6.76 -11.00 2.53
CA THR A 565 7.30 -11.87 1.45
C THR A 565 8.59 -11.34 0.84
N GLY A 566 8.87 -10.04 1.03
CA GLY A 566 10.09 -9.38 0.60
C GLY A 566 11.04 -8.97 1.72
N HIS A 567 10.76 -9.41 2.95
CA HIS A 567 11.61 -9.22 4.11
C HIS A 567 11.88 -7.75 4.45
N LEU A 568 10.89 -6.87 4.27
CA LEU A 568 11.08 -5.43 4.45
C LEU A 568 9.88 -4.67 5.03
N VAL A 569 10.19 -3.50 5.59
CA VAL A 569 9.25 -2.42 5.86
C VAL A 569 9.64 -1.24 4.96
N ALA A 570 8.86 -1.01 3.92
CA ALA A 570 9.07 0.08 2.98
C ALA A 570 8.64 1.41 3.62
N THR A 571 9.31 2.50 3.22
CA THR A 571 8.82 3.84 3.51
C THR A 571 8.66 4.68 2.26
N GLY A 572 7.80 5.69 2.34
CA GLY A 572 7.58 6.61 1.25
C GLY A 572 6.92 7.90 1.67
N ASP A 573 7.09 8.89 0.82
CA ASP A 573 6.53 10.21 1.02
C ASP A 573 5.06 10.22 0.64
N VAL A 574 4.24 10.89 1.45
CA VAL A 574 2.83 11.10 1.14
C VAL A 574 2.59 12.58 0.88
N VAL A 575 2.18 12.89 -0.35
CA VAL A 575 1.98 14.25 -0.84
C VAL A 575 0.53 14.47 -1.28
N ALA A 576 0.08 15.72 -1.29
CA ALA A 576 -1.25 16.07 -1.76
C ALA A 576 -1.38 15.86 -3.28
N LYS A 577 -2.53 15.36 -3.72
CA LYS A 577 -2.88 15.18 -5.14
C LYS A 577 -4.34 15.53 -5.37
N GLY A 578 -4.59 16.78 -5.74
CA GLY A 578 -5.95 17.33 -5.78
C GLY A 578 -6.60 17.22 -4.41
N SER A 579 -7.82 16.68 -4.36
CA SER A 579 -8.58 16.40 -3.14
C SER A 579 -8.18 15.11 -2.41
N LEU A 580 -7.25 14.33 -2.98
CA LEU A 580 -6.72 13.08 -2.41
C LEU A 580 -5.22 13.22 -2.11
N MET A 581 -4.55 12.07 -2.00
CA MET A 581 -3.12 11.96 -1.67
C MET A 581 -2.45 10.93 -2.56
N GLU A 582 -1.12 11.03 -2.63
CA GLU A 582 -0.25 10.17 -3.41
C GLU A 582 0.92 9.68 -2.56
N THR A 583 1.26 8.39 -2.67
CA THR A 583 2.38 7.73 -1.99
C THR A 583 3.49 7.45 -2.99
N ILE A 584 4.69 7.95 -2.71
CA ILE A 584 5.88 7.78 -3.54
C ILE A 584 6.86 6.83 -2.83
N LEU A 585 7.04 5.62 -3.36
CA LEU A 585 7.98 4.63 -2.84
C LEU A 585 9.27 4.62 -3.66
N ARG A 586 10.41 4.98 -3.04
CA ARG A 586 11.73 5.07 -3.71
C ARG A 586 12.75 4.06 -3.19
N GLY A 587 12.27 2.97 -2.59
CA GLY A 587 13.14 1.92 -2.02
C GLY A 587 13.95 2.35 -0.79
N LYS A 588 13.55 3.48 -0.17
CA LYS A 588 13.98 3.91 1.17
C LYS A 588 13.24 3.04 2.20
N ASN A 589 13.81 1.91 2.58
CA ASN A 589 13.19 1.00 3.55
C ASN A 589 13.70 1.33 4.97
N ILE A 590 12.81 1.31 5.96
CA ILE A 590 13.22 1.47 7.38
C ILE A 590 13.81 0.18 7.94
N PHE A 591 13.45 -0.95 7.33
CA PHE A 591 13.96 -2.29 7.64
C PHE A 591 14.00 -3.10 6.35
N ALA A 592 15.14 -3.71 6.00
CA ALA A 592 15.23 -4.64 4.88
C ALA A 592 16.26 -5.73 5.16
N SER A 593 15.84 -7.00 5.19
CA SER A 593 16.70 -8.12 5.53
C SER A 593 17.07 -8.97 4.32
N ALA A 594 18.26 -9.57 4.38
CA ALA A 594 18.65 -10.67 3.51
C ALA A 594 18.35 -12.05 4.14
N ASP A 595 17.92 -12.09 5.40
CA ASP A 595 17.45 -13.30 6.08
C ASP A 595 16.07 -13.70 5.53
N ALA A 596 15.98 -14.88 4.91
CA ALA A 596 14.75 -15.39 4.30
C ALA A 596 13.62 -15.69 5.31
N TRP A 597 13.90 -15.64 6.62
CA TRP A 597 12.91 -15.82 7.68
C TRP A 597 12.25 -14.51 8.11
N ALA A 598 12.91 -13.36 7.89
CA ALA A 598 12.39 -12.07 8.36
C ALA A 598 11.05 -11.76 7.69
N ALA A 599 9.97 -11.72 8.46
CA ALA A 599 8.61 -11.55 7.97
C ALA A 599 7.93 -10.43 8.78
N PRO A 600 8.31 -9.16 8.57
CA PRO A 600 7.66 -8.03 9.21
C PRO A 600 6.19 -7.97 8.80
N VAL A 601 5.28 -8.05 9.77
CA VAL A 601 3.81 -8.05 9.53
C VAL A 601 3.14 -6.79 10.06
N ALA A 602 3.72 -6.15 11.07
CA ALA A 602 3.26 -4.87 11.59
C ALA A 602 4.45 -3.98 11.96
N ALA A 603 4.35 -2.68 11.65
CA ALA A 603 5.31 -1.66 12.05
C ALA A 603 4.55 -0.44 12.57
N ARG A 604 4.94 0.07 13.74
CA ARG A 604 4.27 1.19 14.41
C ARG A 604 5.26 2.08 15.13
N VAL A 605 4.91 3.34 15.36
CA VAL A 605 5.71 4.22 16.21
C VAL A 605 5.37 3.95 17.67
N GLY A 606 6.38 3.57 18.44
CA GLY A 606 6.26 3.34 19.87
C GLY A 606 6.19 4.64 20.68
N PRO A 607 5.86 4.56 21.97
CA PRO A 607 5.76 5.73 22.82
C PRO A 607 7.12 6.41 23.06
N ASP A 608 8.22 5.71 22.83
CA ASP A 608 9.59 6.20 22.87
C ASP A 608 10.00 6.99 21.61
N GLY A 609 9.17 6.96 20.56
CA GLY A 609 9.40 7.58 19.26
C GLY A 609 10.18 6.69 18.27
N ALA A 610 10.54 5.47 18.66
CA ALA A 610 11.17 4.49 17.77
C ALA A 610 10.15 3.88 16.80
N VAL A 611 10.62 3.32 15.69
CA VAL A 611 9.78 2.45 14.84
C VAL A 611 9.93 1.02 15.33
N TRP A 612 8.84 0.47 15.85
CA TRP A 612 8.75 -0.89 16.35
C TRP A 612 8.19 -1.81 15.28
N ILE A 613 8.76 -3.01 15.14
CA ILE A 613 8.41 -3.97 14.09
C ILE A 613 8.11 -5.31 14.75
N ALA A 614 6.88 -5.82 14.55
CA ALA A 614 6.52 -7.20 14.82
C ALA A 614 6.95 -8.04 13.61
N ASP A 615 8.03 -8.79 13.80
CA ASP A 615 8.57 -9.73 12.84
C ASP A 615 8.07 -11.12 13.20
N TRP A 616 7.16 -11.66 12.37
CA TRP A 616 6.61 -13.00 12.57
C TRP A 616 7.75 -14.04 12.60
N TYR A 617 8.83 -13.79 11.85
CA TYR A 617 10.00 -14.64 11.70
C TYR A 617 9.66 -16.08 11.25
N ASN A 618 9.26 -16.23 9.98
CA ASN A 618 8.79 -17.49 9.42
C ASN A 618 9.10 -17.60 7.93
N PRO A 619 9.66 -18.73 7.45
CA PRO A 619 9.97 -18.91 6.03
C PRO A 619 8.71 -19.18 5.19
N ILE A 620 7.56 -19.48 5.83
CA ILE A 620 6.29 -19.80 5.15
C ILE A 620 5.13 -19.04 5.81
N ILE A 621 4.87 -17.83 5.32
CA ILE A 621 3.77 -17.00 5.81
C ILE A 621 2.47 -17.14 4.99
N GLN A 622 2.55 -17.46 3.70
CA GLN A 622 1.43 -17.43 2.75
C GLN A 622 0.42 -18.57 2.99
N HIS A 623 -0.89 -18.33 2.84
CA HIS A 623 -1.94 -19.37 2.99
C HIS A 623 -1.84 -20.52 1.99
N ASN A 624 -1.64 -20.19 0.72
CA ASN A 624 -1.55 -21.15 -0.37
C ASN A 624 -0.07 -21.38 -0.70
N VAL A 625 0.51 -22.50 -0.25
CA VAL A 625 1.82 -22.99 -0.77
C VAL A 625 1.62 -23.76 -2.09
N VAL A 626 0.73 -23.26 -2.94
CA VAL A 626 0.24 -23.96 -4.13
C VAL A 626 0.63 -23.19 -5.40
N PHE A 627 1.70 -23.69 -6.04
CA PHE A 627 2.14 -23.55 -7.44
C PHE A 627 2.64 -22.16 -7.93
N ARG A 628 3.80 -22.16 -8.62
CA ARG A 628 4.64 -21.01 -9.05
C ARG A 628 5.31 -20.23 -7.92
N TYR A 629 6.07 -20.92 -7.09
CA TYR A 629 7.06 -20.23 -6.29
C TYR A 629 8.21 -19.82 -7.21
N TYR A 630 8.11 -18.63 -7.80
CA TYR A 630 9.26 -18.09 -8.48
C TYR A 630 10.18 -17.49 -7.42
N ASN A 631 11.25 -18.21 -7.11
CA ASN A 631 12.36 -17.67 -6.34
C ASN A 631 13.43 -17.19 -7.35
N PRO A 632 13.60 -15.87 -7.53
CA PRO A 632 14.55 -15.35 -8.51
C PRO A 632 16.00 -15.73 -8.18
N ALA A 633 16.36 -15.91 -6.91
CA ALA A 633 17.72 -16.34 -6.53
C ALA A 633 18.03 -17.77 -7.01
N ARG A 634 17.01 -18.63 -7.08
CA ARG A 634 17.18 -20.06 -7.34
C ARG A 634 16.72 -20.49 -8.73
N ASN A 635 16.19 -19.55 -9.52
CA ASN A 635 15.67 -19.75 -10.88
C ASN A 635 14.74 -20.98 -10.97
N TYR A 636 13.82 -21.06 -10.01
CA TYR A 636 12.95 -22.21 -9.81
C TYR A 636 11.51 -21.80 -10.07
N ASP A 637 10.83 -22.46 -11.01
CA ASP A 637 9.38 -22.33 -11.24
C ASP A 637 8.77 -23.73 -11.18
N GLN A 638 8.06 -24.05 -10.09
CA GLN A 638 7.41 -25.35 -9.95
C GLN A 638 5.88 -25.27 -10.12
N PRO A 639 5.33 -25.98 -11.12
CA PRO A 639 3.89 -26.03 -11.34
C PRO A 639 3.17 -26.97 -10.37
N HIS A 640 3.89 -27.76 -9.55
CA HIS A 640 3.33 -28.76 -8.63
C HIS A 640 3.96 -28.73 -7.20
N SER A 641 3.16 -28.46 -6.14
CA SER A 641 3.53 -28.38 -4.73
C SER A 641 3.84 -29.76 -4.13
N PRO A 642 5.03 -29.95 -3.52
CA PRO A 642 5.41 -31.22 -2.91
C PRO A 642 4.87 -31.45 -1.50
N TYR A 643 4.22 -30.47 -0.87
CA TYR A 643 4.06 -30.39 0.60
C TYR A 643 2.89 -31.18 1.20
N HIS A 644 2.12 -31.97 0.43
CA HIS A 644 0.86 -32.52 0.96
C HIS A 644 1.21 -33.72 1.83
N THR A 645 1.10 -33.57 3.14
CA THR A 645 1.22 -34.65 4.12
C THR A 645 -0.20 -35.06 4.58
N GLY A 646 -0.78 -36.12 4.01
CA GLY A 646 -2.07 -36.69 4.47
C GLY A 646 -3.07 -37.10 3.38
N GLU A 647 -4.16 -37.75 3.79
CA GLU A 647 -5.15 -38.42 2.89
C GLU A 647 -6.16 -37.48 2.18
N ARG A 648 -6.24 -36.18 2.53
CA ARG A 648 -7.24 -35.25 1.99
C ARG A 648 -6.66 -34.31 0.93
N LYS A 649 -7.31 -34.25 -0.24
CA LYS A 649 -6.93 -33.43 -1.42
C LYS A 649 -7.45 -31.98 -1.38
N GLY A 650 -7.22 -31.22 -0.30
CA GLY A 650 -7.68 -29.82 -0.21
C GLY A 650 -7.08 -29.01 0.95
N PRO A 651 -7.29 -27.68 1.00
CA PRO A 651 -6.78 -26.82 2.07
C PRO A 651 -7.36 -27.23 3.44
N GLY A 652 -6.67 -26.85 4.51
CA GLY A 652 -7.09 -27.08 5.89
C GLY A 652 -8.28 -26.22 6.31
N LYS A 653 -8.59 -26.20 7.62
CA LYS A 653 -9.83 -25.60 8.13
C LYS A 653 -9.90 -24.09 7.89
N GLY A 654 -8.77 -23.38 8.00
CA GLY A 654 -8.72 -21.94 7.74
C GLY A 654 -8.47 -21.58 6.27
N ASN A 655 -8.77 -22.50 5.34
CA ASN A 655 -8.50 -22.36 3.92
C ASN A 655 -7.00 -22.21 3.56
N ALA A 656 -6.12 -22.58 4.47
CA ALA A 656 -4.68 -22.59 4.25
C ALA A 656 -4.14 -24.00 4.12
N TYR A 657 -3.06 -24.13 3.39
CA TYR A 657 -2.38 -25.41 3.24
C TYR A 657 -1.82 -25.94 4.58
N ARG A 658 -1.90 -27.26 4.77
CA ARG A 658 -1.31 -27.95 5.93
C ARG A 658 0.10 -28.43 5.60
N THR A 659 1.10 -27.90 6.30
CA THR A 659 2.50 -28.31 6.17
C THR A 659 3.16 -28.26 7.55
N PRO A 660 4.02 -29.23 7.91
CA PRO A 660 4.79 -29.18 9.16
C PRO A 660 5.96 -28.18 9.12
N LEU A 661 6.19 -27.51 7.97
CA LEU A 661 7.30 -26.57 7.79
C LEU A 661 6.96 -25.12 8.16
N ARG A 662 5.72 -24.83 8.56
CA ARG A 662 5.41 -23.52 9.15
C ARG A 662 6.01 -23.48 10.53
N ASP A 663 6.89 -22.51 10.76
CA ASP A 663 7.49 -22.32 12.07
C ASP A 663 6.42 -21.95 13.12
N ARG A 664 6.63 -22.42 14.34
CA ARG A 664 5.81 -22.14 15.53
C ARG A 664 6.66 -21.84 16.76
N ASP A 665 7.96 -21.63 16.57
CA ASP A 665 8.92 -21.58 17.66
C ASP A 665 9.65 -20.25 17.78
N HIS A 666 9.56 -19.39 16.77
CA HIS A 666 10.27 -18.13 16.72
C HIS A 666 9.33 -16.93 16.55
N GLY A 667 9.84 -15.75 16.84
CA GLY A 667 9.15 -14.49 16.64
C GLY A 667 9.90 -13.36 17.31
N ARG A 668 9.88 -12.16 16.72
CA ARG A 668 10.74 -11.07 17.17
C ARG A 668 10.03 -9.74 17.18
N ILE A 669 10.46 -8.89 18.10
CA ILE A 669 10.08 -7.48 18.15
C ILE A 669 11.37 -6.67 18.05
N TRP A 670 11.47 -5.92 16.96
CA TRP A 670 12.58 -5.04 16.69
C TRP A 670 12.21 -3.58 16.96
N ARG A 671 13.21 -2.76 17.24
CA ARG A 671 13.12 -1.30 17.23
C ARG A 671 14.18 -0.72 16.31
N VAL A 672 13.78 0.19 15.44
CA VAL A 672 14.69 1.07 14.72
C VAL A 672 14.74 2.38 15.48
N VAL A 673 15.93 2.71 16.00
CA VAL A 673 16.19 3.85 16.87
C VAL A 673 17.25 4.77 16.27
N PRO A 674 17.29 6.07 16.60
CA PRO A 674 18.42 6.93 16.27
C PRO A 674 19.75 6.34 16.72
N ALA A 675 20.80 6.45 15.90
CA ALA A 675 22.13 5.96 16.23
C ALA A 675 22.81 6.83 17.30
N ASP A 676 22.54 8.14 17.28
CA ASP A 676 23.10 9.18 18.16
C ASP A 676 22.09 9.72 19.19
N GLY A 677 20.80 9.47 18.97
CA GLY A 677 19.70 10.20 19.60
C GLY A 677 19.20 9.63 20.93
N LYS A 678 18.58 10.52 21.71
CA LYS A 678 17.81 10.17 22.90
C LYS A 678 16.38 9.83 22.49
N LEU A 679 15.94 8.63 22.86
CA LEU A 679 14.53 8.28 22.85
C LEU A 679 13.75 9.15 23.85
N ARG A 680 12.43 9.20 23.71
CA ARG A 680 11.57 9.91 24.67
C ARG A 680 11.60 9.19 26.02
N GLU A 681 11.95 9.93 27.08
CA GLU A 681 12.01 9.39 28.45
C GLU A 681 10.62 9.38 29.15
N ASP A 682 9.79 10.42 28.98
CA ASP A 682 8.46 10.50 29.62
C ASP A 682 7.36 10.00 28.67
N VAL A 683 7.04 8.72 28.80
CA VAL A 683 6.07 8.01 27.97
C VAL A 683 4.75 7.69 28.68
N THR A 684 4.69 7.96 29.99
CA THR A 684 3.59 7.48 30.85
C THR A 684 2.51 8.53 31.06
N LEU A 685 1.26 8.11 31.07
CA LEU A 685 0.10 8.95 31.38
C LEU A 685 -0.60 8.42 32.63
N ASP A 686 -0.71 9.22 33.69
CA ASP A 686 -1.49 8.85 34.88
C ASP A 686 -2.97 9.21 34.68
N PRO A 687 -3.89 8.23 34.57
CA PRO A 687 -5.31 8.50 34.31
C PRO A 687 -5.97 9.35 35.41
N ARG A 688 -5.39 9.42 36.60
CA ARG A 688 -5.92 10.17 37.75
C ARG A 688 -5.50 11.64 37.74
N ARG A 689 -4.54 12.02 36.89
CA ARG A 689 -3.99 13.39 36.83
C ARG A 689 -4.40 14.09 35.55
N VAL A 690 -5.52 14.81 35.60
CA VAL A 690 -6.06 15.58 34.46
C VAL A 690 -5.01 16.46 33.75
N ASN A 691 -4.11 17.10 34.51
CA ASN A 691 -3.07 17.96 33.93
C ASN A 691 -2.06 17.19 33.06
N THR A 692 -1.74 15.93 33.39
CA THR A 692 -0.83 15.11 32.57
C THR A 692 -1.52 14.70 31.27
N LEU A 693 -2.82 14.42 31.30
CA LEU A 693 -3.60 14.12 30.08
C LEU A 693 -3.71 15.35 29.17
N LEU A 694 -3.99 16.54 29.72
CA LEU A 694 -4.01 17.79 28.95
C LEU A 694 -2.64 18.10 28.31
N ALA A 695 -1.54 17.79 29.00
CA ALA A 695 -0.19 17.88 28.42
C ALA A 695 0.02 16.82 27.33
N GLY A 696 -0.49 15.60 27.52
CA GLY A 696 -0.45 14.51 26.54
C GLY A 696 -1.10 14.87 25.21
N LEU A 697 -2.21 15.64 25.20
CA LEU A 697 -2.82 16.16 23.97
C LEU A 697 -1.90 17.08 23.15
N ARG A 698 -0.82 17.60 23.75
CA ARG A 698 0.19 18.45 23.11
C ARG A 698 1.48 17.69 22.77
N SER A 699 1.50 16.37 23.02
CA SER A 699 2.67 15.54 22.74
C SER A 699 3.02 15.56 21.25
N PRO A 700 4.32 15.55 20.87
CA PRO A 700 4.72 15.32 19.49
C PRO A 700 4.32 13.94 18.96
N SER A 701 4.03 12.97 19.84
CA SER A 701 3.61 11.61 19.49
C SER A 701 2.09 11.50 19.31
N GLN A 702 1.63 11.03 18.16
CA GLN A 702 0.20 10.76 17.95
C GLN A 702 -0.34 9.68 18.91
N LEU A 703 0.45 8.65 19.21
CA LEU A 703 0.08 7.59 20.15
C LEU A 703 -0.28 8.18 21.52
N ILE A 704 0.60 9.02 22.08
CA ILE A 704 0.38 9.66 23.39
C ILE A 704 -0.83 10.59 23.34
N ARG A 705 -1.04 11.33 22.25
CA ARG A 705 -2.21 12.21 22.11
C ARG A 705 -3.52 11.42 22.07
N LEU A 706 -3.58 10.33 21.32
CA LEU A 706 -4.76 9.45 21.24
C LEU A 706 -5.05 8.79 22.59
N GLU A 707 -4.03 8.36 23.32
CA GLU A 707 -4.20 7.74 24.64
C GLU A 707 -4.66 8.76 25.68
N ALA A 708 -4.09 9.97 25.69
CA ALA A 708 -4.54 11.06 26.54
C ALA A 708 -6.00 11.45 26.24
N GLN A 709 -6.38 11.51 24.96
CA GLN A 709 -7.75 11.75 24.52
C GLN A 709 -8.69 10.65 25.01
N ARG A 710 -8.34 9.37 24.81
CA ARG A 710 -9.12 8.22 25.29
C ARG A 710 -9.37 8.32 26.80
N LEU A 711 -8.32 8.50 27.59
CA LEU A 711 -8.42 8.57 29.05
C LEU A 711 -9.27 9.77 29.51
N LEU A 712 -9.19 10.91 28.82
CA LEU A 712 -10.07 12.07 29.11
C LEU A 712 -11.54 11.77 28.82
N VAL A 713 -11.83 11.18 27.65
CA VAL A 713 -13.20 10.83 27.24
C VAL A 713 -13.79 9.78 28.19
N GLU A 714 -13.05 8.70 28.47
CA GLU A 714 -13.50 7.62 29.35
C GLU A 714 -13.68 8.08 30.80
N SER A 715 -12.92 9.08 31.26
CA SER A 715 -13.11 9.66 32.60
C SER A 715 -14.45 10.38 32.76
N GLY A 716 -15.06 10.84 31.67
CA GLY A 716 -16.27 11.67 31.68
C GLY A 716 -16.13 13.02 32.39
N SER A 717 -14.91 13.43 32.77
CA SER A 717 -14.68 14.60 33.63
C SER A 717 -14.90 15.91 32.87
N LYS A 718 -15.88 16.70 33.33
CA LYS A 718 -16.20 18.01 32.72
C LYS A 718 -15.27 19.15 33.14
N VAL A 719 -14.33 18.91 34.04
CA VAL A 719 -13.38 19.93 34.53
C VAL A 719 -12.47 20.46 33.42
N VAL A 720 -12.23 19.66 32.37
CA VAL A 720 -11.35 20.03 31.24
C VAL A 720 -12.01 20.89 30.17
N VAL A 721 -13.34 20.97 30.15
CA VAL A 721 -14.11 21.56 29.03
C VAL A 721 -13.68 23.01 28.74
N ALA A 722 -13.42 23.81 29.77
CA ALA A 722 -13.00 25.20 29.60
C ALA A 722 -11.63 25.32 28.91
N GLU A 723 -10.66 24.48 29.28
CA GLU A 723 -9.32 24.51 28.68
C GLU A 723 -9.32 23.91 27.27
N LEU A 724 -10.08 22.82 27.04
CA LEU A 724 -10.24 22.25 25.69
C LEU A 724 -10.91 23.25 24.74
N THR A 725 -11.96 23.94 25.18
CA THR A 725 -12.64 24.98 24.38
C THR A 725 -11.67 26.10 24.01
N LYS A 726 -10.77 26.47 24.93
CA LYS A 726 -9.73 27.46 24.67
C LYS A 726 -8.71 26.95 23.65
N MET A 727 -8.28 25.69 23.75
CA MET A 727 -7.40 25.06 22.76
C MET A 727 -8.00 25.10 21.35
N VAL A 728 -9.27 24.73 21.19
CA VAL A 728 -9.98 24.79 19.90
C VAL A 728 -10.03 26.22 19.35
N LYS A 729 -10.39 27.21 20.18
CA LYS A 729 -10.45 28.63 19.78
C LYS A 729 -9.09 29.21 19.38
N GLN A 730 -8.01 28.71 19.96
CA GLN A 730 -6.63 29.13 19.67
C GLN A 730 -5.96 28.25 18.62
N GLY A 731 -6.68 27.28 18.06
CA GLY A 731 -6.10 26.18 17.29
C GLY A 731 -5.40 26.57 15.99
N SER A 732 -5.65 27.77 15.45
CA SER A 732 -4.87 28.29 14.32
C SER A 732 -3.38 28.51 14.63
N GLN A 733 -3.00 28.52 15.92
CA GLN A 733 -1.61 28.61 16.36
C GLN A 733 -0.96 27.22 16.58
N SER A 734 -1.77 26.16 16.68
CA SER A 734 -1.34 24.79 16.95
C SER A 734 -2.47 23.81 16.62
N GLU A 735 -2.53 23.39 15.35
CA GLU A 735 -3.72 22.72 14.81
C GLU A 735 -3.91 21.30 15.35
N ILE A 736 -2.86 20.49 15.43
CA ILE A 736 -2.95 19.08 15.86
C ILE A 736 -3.44 18.94 17.31
N PRO A 737 -2.89 19.66 18.32
CA PRO A 737 -3.45 19.61 19.67
C PRO A 737 -4.89 20.13 19.75
N ALA A 738 -5.23 21.15 18.96
CA ALA A 738 -6.60 21.67 18.91
C ALA A 738 -7.59 20.67 18.29
N LEU A 739 -7.15 19.89 17.31
CA LEU A 739 -7.92 18.82 16.72
C LEU A 739 -8.24 17.73 17.75
N HIS A 740 -7.27 17.29 18.54
CA HIS A 740 -7.52 16.36 19.64
C HIS A 740 -8.43 16.96 20.72
N ALA A 741 -8.30 18.25 21.04
CA ALA A 741 -9.21 18.92 21.96
C ALA A 741 -10.66 18.97 21.44
N LEU A 742 -10.85 19.18 20.13
CA LEU A 742 -12.15 19.17 19.46
C LEU A 742 -12.82 17.81 19.61
N TRP A 743 -12.12 16.72 19.31
CA TRP A 743 -12.68 15.37 19.45
C TRP A 743 -12.78 14.88 20.89
N THR A 744 -11.98 15.41 21.81
CA THR A 744 -12.18 15.17 23.25
C THR A 744 -13.49 15.83 23.71
N LEU A 745 -13.78 17.05 23.26
CA LEU A 745 -15.05 17.73 23.56
C LEU A 745 -16.25 16.98 22.95
N GLU A 746 -16.12 16.48 21.72
CA GLU A 746 -17.14 15.62 21.09
C GLU A 746 -17.39 14.36 21.92
N GLY A 747 -16.32 13.63 22.32
CA GLY A 747 -16.44 12.41 23.12
C GLY A 747 -17.01 12.66 24.51
N LEU A 748 -16.82 13.86 25.07
CA LEU A 748 -17.49 14.29 26.31
C LEU A 748 -18.95 14.72 26.07
N GLY A 749 -19.42 14.90 24.84
CA GLY A 749 -20.77 15.37 24.52
C GLY A 749 -20.96 16.89 24.61
N GLU A 750 -19.88 17.67 24.49
CA GLU A 750 -19.88 19.14 24.56
C GLU A 750 -20.05 19.79 23.17
N ARG A 751 -21.17 19.49 22.50
CA ARG A 751 -21.46 19.88 21.11
C ARG A 751 -21.35 21.40 20.86
N GLU A 752 -21.89 22.22 21.75
CA GLU A 752 -21.90 23.69 21.61
C GLU A 752 -20.48 24.29 21.58
N ALA A 753 -19.50 23.62 22.20
CA ALA A 753 -18.12 24.08 22.20
C ALA A 753 -17.43 23.92 20.83
N LEU A 754 -17.99 23.09 19.94
CA LEU A 754 -17.42 22.79 18.61
C LEU A 754 -17.88 23.79 17.54
N VAL A 755 -19.07 24.38 17.69
CA VAL A 755 -19.69 25.28 16.69
C VAL A 755 -18.75 26.41 16.21
N PRO A 756 -18.00 27.11 17.08
CA PRO A 756 -17.09 28.16 16.63
C PRO A 756 -16.00 27.68 15.65
N ALA A 757 -15.65 26.39 15.68
CA ALA A 757 -14.63 25.83 14.79
C ALA A 757 -15.08 25.76 13.32
N LEU A 758 -16.39 25.80 13.02
CA LEU A 758 -16.92 25.88 11.65
C LEU A 758 -16.50 27.19 10.94
N SER A 759 -16.12 28.22 11.69
CA SER A 759 -15.61 29.49 11.16
C SER A 759 -14.14 29.72 11.51
N SER A 760 -13.40 28.67 11.88
CA SER A 760 -11.96 28.74 12.14
C SER A 760 -11.21 29.17 10.89
N SER A 761 -10.06 29.84 11.04
CA SER A 761 -9.15 30.09 9.93
C SER A 761 -8.43 28.81 9.45
N SER A 762 -8.36 27.79 10.31
CA SER A 762 -7.77 26.48 10.00
C SER A 762 -8.75 25.62 9.20
N ALA A 763 -8.36 25.21 7.98
CA ALA A 763 -9.11 24.27 7.15
C ALA A 763 -9.30 22.92 7.85
N LEU A 764 -8.26 22.44 8.55
CA LEU A 764 -8.30 21.20 9.32
C LEU A 764 -9.38 21.26 10.40
N LEU A 765 -9.44 22.34 11.19
CA LEU A 765 -10.45 22.46 12.25
C LEU A 765 -11.87 22.62 11.70
N ARG A 766 -12.06 23.33 10.59
CA ARG A 766 -13.37 23.42 9.92
C ARG A 766 -13.84 22.03 9.45
N ARG A 767 -12.96 21.28 8.80
CA ARG A 767 -13.21 19.89 8.36
C ARG A 767 -13.66 18.99 9.51
N HIS A 768 -12.93 18.99 10.62
CA HIS A 768 -13.28 18.13 11.75
C HIS A 768 -14.48 18.63 12.56
N ALA A 769 -14.75 19.93 12.60
CA ALA A 769 -15.99 20.45 13.16
C ALA A 769 -17.21 19.96 12.38
N LEU A 770 -17.15 19.93 11.04
CA LEU A 770 -18.21 19.35 10.19
C LEU A 770 -18.44 17.86 10.52
N LEU A 771 -17.36 17.09 10.65
CA LEU A 771 -17.42 15.66 10.95
C LEU A 771 -17.98 15.39 12.35
N ALA A 772 -17.52 16.11 13.37
CA ALA A 772 -17.88 15.93 14.78
C ALA A 772 -19.33 16.35 15.10
N LEU A 773 -19.79 17.46 14.51
CA LEU A 773 -21.19 17.91 14.67
C LEU A 773 -22.17 17.04 13.88
N GLY A 774 -21.71 16.52 12.74
CA GLY A 774 -22.49 15.74 11.78
C GLY A 774 -23.25 16.61 10.78
N ALA A 775 -23.42 16.12 9.57
CA ALA A 775 -23.99 16.87 8.44
C ALA A 775 -25.42 17.42 8.72
N LYS A 776 -26.20 16.74 9.55
CA LYS A 776 -27.58 17.13 9.90
C LYS A 776 -27.68 18.14 11.04
N ASP A 777 -26.55 18.57 11.62
CA ASP A 777 -26.55 19.62 12.65
C ASP A 777 -27.07 20.95 12.07
N PRO A 778 -28.04 21.63 12.71
CA PRO A 778 -28.47 22.98 12.31
C PRO A 778 -27.32 23.99 12.11
N ALA A 779 -26.29 23.95 12.95
CA ALA A 779 -25.10 24.80 12.82
C ALA A 779 -24.30 24.47 11.56
N VAL A 780 -24.16 23.18 11.21
CA VAL A 780 -23.51 22.74 9.98
C VAL A 780 -24.33 23.17 8.76
N VAL A 781 -25.64 22.88 8.74
CA VAL A 781 -26.55 23.27 7.65
C VAL A 781 -26.52 24.79 7.41
N SER A 782 -26.45 25.57 8.49
CA SER A 782 -26.34 27.04 8.39
C SER A 782 -24.99 27.51 7.84
N ALA A 783 -23.90 26.77 8.10
CA ALA A 783 -22.55 27.14 7.66
C ALA A 783 -22.25 26.69 6.21
N LEU A 784 -22.86 25.59 5.76
CA LEU A 784 -22.58 24.98 4.45
C LEU A 784 -22.63 25.92 3.26
N PRO A 785 -23.63 26.83 3.09
CA PRO A 785 -23.66 27.72 1.93
C PRO A 785 -22.41 28.59 1.80
N GLN A 786 -21.87 29.06 2.94
CA GLN A 786 -20.64 29.86 2.95
C GLN A 786 -19.41 28.97 2.70
N LEU A 787 -19.35 27.79 3.33
CA LEU A 787 -18.24 26.87 3.15
C LEU A 787 -18.13 26.39 1.69
N ILE A 788 -19.24 26.04 1.05
CA ILE A 788 -19.27 25.63 -0.37
C ILE A 788 -18.72 26.75 -1.27
N ALA A 789 -19.08 28.01 -0.98
CA ALA A 789 -18.70 29.15 -1.81
C ALA A 789 -17.25 29.62 -1.60
N GLN A 790 -16.65 29.37 -0.43
CA GLN A 790 -15.37 29.98 -0.03
C GLN A 790 -14.22 28.99 0.19
N THR A 791 -14.48 27.68 0.16
CA THR A 791 -13.44 26.67 0.38
C THR A 791 -12.60 26.48 -0.87
N GLU A 792 -11.33 26.90 -0.79
CA GLU A 792 -10.34 26.78 -1.87
C GLU A 792 -9.52 25.48 -1.77
N GLU A 793 -9.27 25.00 -0.56
CA GLU A 793 -8.44 23.80 -0.33
C GLU A 793 -9.22 22.53 -0.78
N PRO A 794 -8.71 21.76 -1.77
CA PRO A 794 -9.47 20.65 -2.37
C PRO A 794 -9.88 19.55 -1.39
N ARG A 795 -9.03 19.21 -0.40
CA ARG A 795 -9.32 18.16 0.58
C ARG A 795 -10.47 18.57 1.50
N GLU A 796 -10.50 19.82 1.95
CA GLU A 796 -11.58 20.40 2.72
C GLU A 796 -12.85 20.47 1.89
N LEU A 797 -12.77 20.93 0.62
CA LEU A 797 -13.92 21.02 -0.27
C LEU A 797 -14.59 19.66 -0.48
N LEU A 798 -13.79 18.58 -0.62
CA LEU A 798 -14.31 17.21 -0.69
C LEU A 798 -15.17 16.86 0.54
N HIS A 799 -14.73 17.23 1.74
CA HIS A 799 -15.47 17.00 2.97
C HIS A 799 -16.71 17.88 3.10
N VAL A 800 -16.64 19.13 2.66
CA VAL A 800 -17.77 20.07 2.61
C VAL A 800 -18.87 19.53 1.68
N LEU A 801 -18.50 19.10 0.47
CA LEU A 801 -19.43 18.51 -0.50
C LEU A 801 -20.00 17.17 -0.01
N THR A 802 -19.16 16.33 0.61
CA THR A 802 -19.60 15.07 1.24
C THR A 802 -20.58 15.32 2.38
N ALA A 803 -20.40 16.39 3.16
CA ALA A 803 -21.36 16.79 4.19
C ALA A 803 -22.67 17.29 3.55
N ALA A 804 -22.59 18.10 2.49
CA ALA A 804 -23.76 18.56 1.73
C ALA A 804 -24.59 17.39 1.17
N ALA A 805 -23.93 16.32 0.70
CA ALA A 805 -24.58 15.08 0.24
C ALA A 805 -25.36 14.31 1.31
N GLN A 806 -25.18 14.64 2.60
CA GLN A 806 -25.88 14.00 3.71
C GLN A 806 -26.87 14.95 4.41
N THR A 807 -27.00 16.18 3.91
CA THR A 807 -27.94 17.16 4.46
C THR A 807 -29.33 16.98 3.90
N GLU A 808 -30.34 17.32 4.69
CA GLU A 808 -31.70 17.41 4.16
C GLU A 808 -31.78 18.53 3.11
N PRO A 809 -32.66 18.42 2.10
CA PRO A 809 -32.79 19.43 1.05
C PRO A 809 -33.01 20.83 1.63
N HIS A 810 -32.15 21.79 1.28
CA HIS A 810 -32.16 23.16 1.81
C HIS A 810 -31.82 24.19 0.73
N GLU A 811 -32.71 25.17 0.53
CA GLU A 811 -32.64 26.16 -0.56
C GLU A 811 -31.28 26.86 -0.69
N LYS A 812 -30.71 27.36 0.41
CA LYS A 812 -29.41 28.05 0.37
C LYS A 812 -28.24 27.12 0.05
N VAL A 813 -28.34 25.84 0.44
CA VAL A 813 -27.30 24.84 0.16
C VAL A 813 -27.37 24.48 -1.32
N ALA A 814 -28.57 24.21 -1.85
CA ALA A 814 -28.79 23.95 -3.26
C ALA A 814 -28.28 25.09 -4.15
N GLN A 815 -28.55 26.35 -3.78
CA GLN A 815 -28.04 27.51 -4.53
C GLN A 815 -26.51 27.61 -4.50
N ALA A 816 -25.90 27.43 -3.32
CA ALA A 816 -24.45 27.49 -3.19
C ALA A 816 -23.77 26.36 -3.99
N LEU A 817 -24.31 25.13 -3.94
CA LEU A 817 -23.83 24.00 -4.72
C LEU A 817 -23.91 24.29 -6.22
N TRP A 818 -25.06 24.75 -6.71
CA TRP A 818 -25.24 25.02 -8.14
C TRP A 818 -24.29 26.13 -8.62
N ASN A 819 -24.15 27.21 -7.87
CA ASN A 819 -23.21 28.28 -8.23
C ASN A 819 -21.77 27.74 -8.27
N ARG A 820 -21.34 26.98 -7.26
CA ARG A 820 -19.98 26.45 -7.16
C ARG A 820 -19.62 25.53 -8.33
N VAL A 821 -20.50 24.61 -8.73
CA VAL A 821 -20.23 23.69 -9.84
C VAL A 821 -20.22 24.38 -11.21
N GLN A 822 -20.94 25.50 -11.35
CA GLN A 822 -20.95 26.29 -12.59
C GLN A 822 -19.70 27.15 -12.75
N GLU A 823 -19.16 27.67 -11.65
CA GLU A 823 -17.98 28.53 -11.64
C GLU A 823 -16.67 27.74 -11.79
N ASP A 824 -16.62 26.50 -11.30
CA ASP A 824 -15.38 25.70 -11.27
C ASP A 824 -15.34 24.62 -12.36
N ALA A 825 -14.43 24.78 -13.31
CA ALA A 825 -14.24 23.84 -14.41
C ALA A 825 -13.22 22.73 -14.11
N ASP A 826 -12.39 22.89 -13.06
CA ASP A 826 -11.17 22.11 -12.85
C ASP A 826 -11.29 21.09 -11.70
N PHE A 827 -12.51 20.64 -11.38
CA PHE A 827 -12.71 19.56 -10.41
C PHE A 827 -12.04 18.26 -10.85
N ASP A 828 -11.19 17.74 -9.96
CA ASP A 828 -10.75 16.35 -10.01
C ASP A 828 -11.94 15.38 -9.86
N ASP A 829 -11.70 14.10 -10.14
CA ASP A 829 -12.76 13.10 -10.21
C ASP A 829 -13.51 12.92 -8.88
N SER A 830 -12.82 13.05 -7.73
CA SER A 830 -13.45 12.90 -6.41
C SER A 830 -14.30 14.11 -6.05
N LEU A 831 -13.86 15.32 -6.37
CA LEU A 831 -14.68 16.53 -6.21
C LEU A 831 -15.91 16.51 -7.10
N ARG A 832 -15.76 16.04 -8.35
CA ARG A 832 -16.88 15.87 -9.28
C ARG A 832 -17.88 14.87 -8.74
N GLU A 833 -17.42 13.74 -8.21
CA GLU A 833 -18.27 12.72 -7.62
C GLU A 833 -19.02 13.23 -6.38
N ALA A 834 -18.33 13.83 -5.41
CA ALA A 834 -18.96 14.43 -4.24
C ALA A 834 -19.98 15.52 -4.62
N SER A 835 -19.70 16.30 -5.66
CA SER A 835 -20.65 17.29 -6.19
C SER A 835 -21.91 16.63 -6.76
N ARG A 836 -21.79 15.53 -7.50
CA ARG A 836 -22.95 14.78 -8.02
C ARG A 836 -23.82 14.27 -6.87
N LEU A 837 -23.20 13.68 -5.84
CA LEU A 837 -23.90 13.21 -4.65
C LEU A 837 -24.65 14.36 -3.96
N ALA A 838 -23.97 15.50 -3.76
CA ALA A 838 -24.56 16.68 -3.14
C ALA A 838 -25.73 17.27 -3.94
N LEU A 839 -25.61 17.39 -5.26
CA LEU A 839 -26.69 17.88 -6.13
C LEU A 839 -27.90 16.95 -6.10
N ARG A 840 -27.69 15.63 -6.18
CA ARG A 840 -28.77 14.63 -6.12
C ARG A 840 -29.52 14.67 -4.81
N GLN A 841 -28.81 14.85 -3.70
CA GLN A 841 -29.43 14.96 -2.38
C GLN A 841 -30.41 16.13 -2.28
N GLN A 842 -30.14 17.24 -2.98
CA GLN A 842 -31.04 18.40 -2.96
C GLN A 842 -32.32 18.20 -3.79
N GLY A 843 -32.35 17.23 -4.71
CA GLY A 843 -33.55 16.78 -5.42
C GLY A 843 -34.42 17.92 -5.97
N LEU A 844 -35.72 17.91 -5.65
CA LEU A 844 -36.68 18.91 -6.12
C LEU A 844 -36.33 20.34 -5.66
N THR A 845 -35.66 20.51 -4.51
CA THR A 845 -35.24 21.83 -4.02
C THR A 845 -34.29 22.48 -5.02
N LEU A 846 -33.27 21.75 -5.49
CA LEU A 846 -32.34 22.24 -6.52
C LEU A 846 -33.07 22.67 -7.81
N VAL A 847 -34.02 21.85 -8.26
CA VAL A 847 -34.81 22.12 -9.48
C VAL A 847 -35.60 23.43 -9.35
N LYS A 848 -36.22 23.66 -8.19
CA LYS A 848 -37.04 24.86 -7.94
C LYS A 848 -36.21 26.13 -7.78
N THR A 849 -35.05 26.05 -7.12
CA THR A 849 -34.33 27.23 -6.66
C THR A 849 -33.24 27.67 -7.62
N SER A 850 -32.56 26.72 -8.27
CA SER A 850 -31.23 26.97 -8.82
C SER A 850 -31.09 26.60 -10.30
N LEU A 851 -31.89 25.65 -10.78
CA LEU A 851 -31.82 25.25 -12.19
C LEU A 851 -32.52 26.21 -13.15
N ALA A 852 -33.16 27.29 -12.69
CA ALA A 852 -33.99 28.20 -13.49
C ALA A 852 -33.38 28.62 -14.86
N ASP A 853 -32.05 28.75 -14.94
CA ASP A 853 -31.31 29.17 -16.14
C ASP A 853 -30.79 28.01 -17.00
N LEU A 854 -31.15 26.74 -16.71
CA LEU A 854 -30.73 25.59 -17.49
C LEU A 854 -31.24 25.71 -18.94
N PRO A 855 -30.39 25.59 -19.97
CA PRO A 855 -30.78 25.78 -21.37
C PRO A 855 -31.75 24.68 -21.83
N ALA A 856 -32.58 24.96 -22.83
CA ALA A 856 -33.60 24.04 -23.32
C ALA A 856 -33.05 22.75 -23.98
N VAL A 857 -31.80 22.79 -24.44
CA VAL A 857 -31.10 21.62 -25.02
C VAL A 857 -30.23 21.00 -23.94
N GLN A 858 -30.12 19.67 -23.94
CA GLN A 858 -29.26 18.96 -22.99
C GLN A 858 -27.81 19.50 -23.09
N PRO A 859 -27.22 19.98 -21.99
CA PRO A 859 -25.87 20.50 -22.05
C PRO A 859 -24.83 19.39 -22.25
N ASN A 860 -23.74 19.71 -22.96
CA ASN A 860 -22.63 18.77 -23.20
C ASN A 860 -21.62 18.70 -22.05
N HIS A 861 -21.73 19.58 -21.05
CA HIS A 861 -20.86 19.59 -19.87
C HIS A 861 -21.46 18.75 -18.74
N TRP A 862 -20.61 18.18 -17.89
CA TRP A 862 -21.02 17.19 -16.88
C TRP A 862 -22.04 17.75 -15.88
N GLN A 863 -21.95 19.02 -15.50
CA GLN A 863 -22.88 19.66 -14.54
C GLN A 863 -24.31 19.72 -15.08
N GLY A 864 -24.44 20.01 -16.38
CA GLY A 864 -25.73 20.13 -17.04
C GLY A 864 -26.37 18.78 -17.30
N GLN A 865 -25.55 17.77 -17.61
CA GLN A 865 -25.99 16.37 -17.66
C GLN A 865 -26.49 15.92 -16.28
N GLU A 866 -25.75 16.22 -15.22
CA GLU A 866 -26.14 15.86 -13.85
C GLU A 866 -27.44 16.57 -13.43
N ALA A 867 -27.63 17.84 -13.79
CA ALA A 867 -28.88 18.57 -13.54
C ALA A 867 -30.09 17.85 -14.16
N VAL A 868 -29.95 17.33 -15.38
CA VAL A 868 -30.99 16.53 -16.05
C VAL A 868 -31.23 15.21 -15.31
N GLU A 869 -30.18 14.54 -14.83
CA GLU A 869 -30.32 13.32 -14.01
C GLU A 869 -31.06 13.58 -12.69
N VAL A 870 -30.82 14.72 -12.02
CA VAL A 870 -31.60 15.13 -10.85
C VAL A 870 -33.09 15.27 -11.20
N ILE A 871 -33.43 15.91 -12.32
CA ILE A 871 -34.84 16.02 -12.78
C ILE A 871 -35.45 14.64 -13.03
N LYS A 872 -34.73 13.72 -13.68
CA LYS A 872 -35.18 12.33 -13.92
C LYS A 872 -35.44 11.58 -12.61
N ARG A 873 -34.55 11.74 -11.63
CA ARG A 873 -34.67 11.12 -10.30
C ARG A 873 -35.93 11.62 -9.60
N VAL A 874 -36.14 12.93 -9.54
CA VAL A 874 -37.34 13.54 -8.95
C VAL A 874 -38.60 13.06 -9.69
N ALA A 875 -38.57 13.00 -11.03
CA ALA A 875 -39.70 12.53 -11.84
C ALA A 875 -40.05 11.04 -11.63
N SER A 876 -39.13 10.25 -11.09
CA SER A 876 -39.31 8.82 -10.81
C SER A 876 -39.68 8.53 -9.35
N SER A 877 -39.46 9.50 -8.47
CA SER A 877 -39.79 9.47 -7.04
C SER A 877 -41.27 9.77 -6.75
N ASP A 878 -41.63 9.81 -5.46
CA ASP A 878 -42.92 10.29 -4.96
C ASP A 878 -43.15 11.79 -5.19
N GLN A 879 -42.09 12.57 -5.48
CA GLN A 879 -42.16 14.00 -5.80
C GLN A 879 -42.56 14.32 -7.24
N ARG A 880 -42.94 13.32 -8.06
CA ARG A 880 -43.31 13.50 -9.47
C ARG A 880 -44.44 14.51 -9.69
N GLU A 881 -45.48 14.48 -8.84
CA GLU A 881 -46.61 15.42 -8.94
C GLU A 881 -46.19 16.85 -8.63
N ASP A 882 -45.32 17.04 -7.63
CA ASP A 882 -44.78 18.35 -7.28
C ASP A 882 -43.90 18.93 -8.39
N LEU A 883 -43.11 18.06 -9.05
CA LEU A 883 -42.32 18.43 -10.22
C LEU A 883 -43.23 18.85 -11.39
N ALA A 884 -44.31 18.11 -11.65
CA ALA A 884 -45.30 18.45 -12.68
C ALA A 884 -46.03 19.77 -12.39
N ASN A 885 -46.29 20.08 -11.12
CA ASN A 885 -46.86 21.35 -10.72
C ASN A 885 -45.89 22.51 -10.94
N PHE A 886 -44.62 22.35 -10.54
CA PHE A 886 -43.59 23.35 -10.79
C PHE A 886 -43.37 23.63 -12.29
N ALA A 887 -43.44 22.62 -13.15
CA ALA A 887 -43.27 22.78 -14.61
C ALA A 887 -44.17 23.87 -15.21
N LYS A 888 -45.39 24.04 -14.67
CA LYS A 888 -46.38 25.02 -15.15
C LYS A 888 -45.89 26.47 -15.02
N GLU A 889 -45.04 26.74 -14.04
CA GLU A 889 -44.49 28.06 -13.72
C GLU A 889 -42.98 28.18 -13.97
N ALA A 890 -42.29 27.06 -14.24
CA ALA A 890 -40.84 27.01 -14.47
C ALA A 890 -40.41 27.77 -15.75
N PRO A 891 -39.20 28.37 -15.81
CA PRO A 891 -38.66 28.97 -17.03
C PRO A 891 -38.59 27.99 -18.21
N VAL A 892 -38.63 28.51 -19.44
CA VAL A 892 -38.74 27.69 -20.67
C VAL A 892 -37.67 26.59 -20.75
N GLY A 893 -36.41 26.91 -20.42
CA GLY A 893 -35.31 25.95 -20.53
C GLY A 893 -35.50 24.70 -19.65
N VAL A 894 -35.68 24.89 -18.33
CA VAL A 894 -35.97 23.80 -17.38
C VAL A 894 -37.31 23.12 -17.69
N ARG A 895 -38.33 23.89 -18.05
CA ARG A 895 -39.66 23.37 -18.36
C ARG A 895 -39.61 22.35 -19.49
N THR A 896 -38.85 22.62 -20.56
CA THR A 896 -38.68 21.69 -21.68
C THR A 896 -38.10 20.34 -21.21
N HIS A 897 -37.09 20.35 -20.34
CA HIS A 897 -36.54 19.12 -19.76
C HIS A 897 -37.54 18.38 -18.89
N ILE A 898 -38.24 19.08 -17.99
CA ILE A 898 -39.24 18.48 -17.10
C ILE A 898 -40.38 17.85 -17.91
N GLU A 899 -40.98 18.58 -18.86
CA GLU A 899 -42.09 18.09 -19.69
C GLU A 899 -41.67 16.88 -20.52
N SER A 900 -40.48 16.92 -21.12
CA SER A 900 -39.91 15.79 -21.88
C SER A 900 -39.77 14.53 -21.01
N ILE A 901 -39.20 14.68 -19.81
CA ILE A 901 -39.00 13.57 -18.86
C ILE A 901 -40.33 13.03 -18.32
N LEU A 902 -41.29 13.92 -18.01
CA LEU A 902 -42.62 13.53 -17.52
C LEU A 902 -43.47 12.87 -18.62
N ALA A 903 -43.26 13.21 -19.89
CA ALA A 903 -43.95 12.58 -21.03
C ALA A 903 -43.45 11.14 -21.28
N GLY A 904 -42.21 10.83 -20.90
CA GLY A 904 -41.69 9.47 -20.91
C GLY A 904 -42.43 8.54 -19.94
N PRO A 905 -42.49 7.23 -20.22
CA PRO A 905 -42.99 6.26 -19.25
C PRO A 905 -42.18 6.37 -17.95
N ARG A 906 -42.83 6.21 -16.81
CA ARG A 906 -42.12 6.11 -15.53
C ARG A 906 -41.08 5.00 -15.67
N VAL A 907 -39.80 5.36 -15.59
CA VAL A 907 -38.74 4.37 -15.47
C VAL A 907 -38.93 3.72 -14.11
N VAL A 908 -39.57 2.56 -14.11
CA VAL A 908 -39.55 1.67 -12.96
C VAL A 908 -38.19 1.01 -13.04
N GLU A 909 -37.29 1.28 -12.09
CA GLU A 909 -36.15 0.41 -11.87
C GLU A 909 -36.71 -1.01 -11.78
N ARG A 910 -36.31 -1.89 -12.70
CA ARG A 910 -36.61 -3.30 -12.53
C ARG A 910 -35.91 -3.69 -11.24
N GLU A 911 -36.68 -4.00 -10.19
CA GLU A 911 -36.18 -4.86 -9.12
C GLU A 911 -35.41 -6.00 -9.80
N ALA A 912 -34.18 -6.25 -9.37
CA ALA A 912 -33.43 -7.40 -9.84
C ALA A 912 -34.33 -8.62 -9.66
N ALA A 913 -34.93 -9.09 -10.75
CA ALA A 913 -35.92 -10.14 -10.68
C ALA A 913 -35.23 -11.32 -10.00
N GLN A 914 -35.80 -11.80 -8.89
CA GLN A 914 -35.27 -12.96 -8.20
C GLN A 914 -35.11 -14.06 -9.25
N VAL A 915 -33.85 -14.42 -9.57
CA VAL A 915 -33.56 -15.39 -10.63
C VAL A 915 -34.36 -16.65 -10.29
N PRO A 916 -35.36 -17.06 -11.10
CA PRO A 916 -36.15 -18.23 -10.81
C PRO A 916 -35.23 -19.43 -10.60
N ARG A 917 -35.56 -20.32 -9.65
CA ARG A 917 -34.73 -21.49 -9.30
C ARG A 917 -34.28 -22.31 -10.53
N ARG A 918 -35.10 -22.36 -11.59
CA ARG A 918 -34.77 -23.04 -12.86
C ARG A 918 -33.56 -22.47 -13.60
N PHE A 919 -33.15 -21.23 -13.32
CA PHE A 919 -31.98 -20.58 -13.95
C PHE A 919 -30.76 -20.47 -13.03
N HIS A 920 -30.82 -20.98 -11.78
CA HIS A 920 -29.69 -20.92 -10.85
C HIS A 920 -28.43 -21.62 -11.39
N ALA A 921 -28.59 -22.80 -11.98
CA ALA A 921 -27.46 -23.52 -12.57
C ALA A 921 -26.84 -22.70 -13.72
N GLY A 922 -27.67 -22.13 -14.60
CA GLY A 922 -27.22 -21.24 -15.67
C GLY A 922 -26.48 -19.99 -15.17
N ARG A 923 -26.97 -19.38 -14.10
CA ARG A 923 -26.29 -18.29 -13.40
C ARG A 923 -24.93 -18.74 -12.88
N ASP A 924 -24.86 -19.86 -12.17
CA ASP A 924 -23.61 -20.33 -11.56
C ASP A 924 -22.56 -20.69 -12.63
N HIS A 925 -22.99 -21.26 -13.76
CA HIS A 925 -22.13 -21.49 -14.92
C HIS A 925 -21.67 -20.19 -15.60
N TYR A 926 -22.57 -19.22 -15.77
CA TYR A 926 -22.24 -17.88 -16.27
C TYR A 926 -21.21 -17.17 -15.37
N MET A 927 -21.42 -17.21 -14.06
CA MET A 927 -20.51 -16.62 -13.07
C MET A 927 -19.13 -17.29 -13.07
N LYS A 928 -19.01 -18.51 -13.58
CA LYS A 928 -17.73 -19.22 -13.68
C LYS A 928 -16.99 -18.96 -15.00
N ALA A 929 -17.71 -18.77 -16.10
CA ALA A 929 -17.12 -18.81 -17.45
C ALA A 929 -17.24 -17.50 -18.24
N CYS A 930 -18.21 -16.63 -17.92
CA CYS A 930 -18.55 -15.46 -18.73
C CYS A 930 -18.36 -14.12 -17.99
N ILE A 931 -18.26 -14.16 -16.65
CA ILE A 931 -18.23 -12.97 -15.80
C ILE A 931 -17.03 -12.05 -16.06
N GLU A 932 -15.86 -12.61 -16.38
CA GLU A 932 -14.63 -11.83 -16.55
C GLU A 932 -14.74 -10.82 -17.69
N CYS A 933 -15.50 -11.18 -18.75
CA CYS A 933 -15.73 -10.31 -19.90
C CYS A 933 -17.06 -9.57 -19.80
N HIS A 934 -18.16 -10.25 -19.43
CA HIS A 934 -19.50 -9.69 -19.51
C HIS A 934 -20.03 -9.08 -18.20
N GLN A 935 -19.29 -9.24 -17.09
CA GLN A 935 -19.61 -8.75 -15.74
C GLN A 935 -20.89 -9.34 -15.14
N ALA A 936 -21.03 -9.30 -13.81
CA ALA A 936 -22.18 -9.91 -13.14
C ALA A 936 -23.52 -9.25 -13.50
N ASP A 937 -23.49 -7.96 -13.84
CA ASP A 937 -24.64 -7.19 -14.28
C ASP A 937 -24.89 -7.28 -15.79
N GLY A 938 -24.06 -8.03 -16.53
CA GLY A 938 -24.18 -8.20 -17.97
C GLY A 938 -23.84 -6.96 -18.79
N LYS A 939 -23.25 -5.90 -18.21
CA LYS A 939 -22.91 -4.67 -18.95
C LYS A 939 -21.61 -4.76 -19.74
N GLY A 940 -20.85 -5.83 -19.59
CA GLY A 940 -19.53 -5.93 -20.20
C GLY A 940 -18.52 -4.96 -19.61
N VAL A 941 -17.40 -4.80 -20.29
CA VAL A 941 -16.35 -3.82 -19.95
C VAL A 941 -16.37 -2.76 -21.02
N GLU A 942 -16.57 -1.51 -20.61
CA GLU A 942 -16.71 -0.36 -21.53
C GLU A 942 -15.59 -0.35 -22.59
N ASN A 943 -15.97 -0.18 -23.86
CA ASN A 943 -15.08 -0.16 -25.04
C ASN A 943 -14.22 -1.42 -25.26
N THR A 944 -14.40 -2.50 -24.49
CA THR A 944 -13.56 -3.71 -24.56
C THR A 944 -14.36 -4.99 -24.77
N PHE A 945 -15.42 -5.20 -23.96
CA PHE A 945 -16.31 -6.35 -24.07
C PHE A 945 -17.76 -5.87 -24.11
N PRO A 946 -18.55 -6.34 -25.09
CA PRO A 946 -19.90 -5.81 -25.30
C PRO A 946 -20.85 -6.14 -24.14
N PRO A 947 -21.83 -5.26 -23.85
CA PRO A 947 -22.91 -5.57 -22.94
C PRO A 947 -23.76 -6.72 -23.50
N LEU A 948 -24.21 -7.60 -22.61
CA LEU A 948 -25.28 -8.57 -22.85
C LEU A 948 -26.66 -7.98 -22.54
N VAL A 949 -26.73 -7.01 -21.63
CA VAL A 949 -27.98 -6.31 -21.27
C VAL A 949 -28.52 -5.57 -22.49
N ASP A 950 -29.79 -5.85 -22.80
CA ASP A 950 -30.53 -5.27 -23.93
C ASP A 950 -29.85 -5.44 -25.30
N SER A 951 -28.87 -6.35 -25.41
CA SER A 951 -28.15 -6.61 -26.66
C SER A 951 -29.06 -7.29 -27.68
N GLU A 952 -29.03 -6.83 -28.93
CA GLU A 952 -29.68 -7.45 -30.07
C GLU A 952 -29.14 -8.88 -30.35
N TRP A 953 -27.92 -9.17 -29.89
CA TRP A 953 -27.29 -10.48 -30.00
C TRP A 953 -27.78 -11.47 -28.94
N VAL A 954 -28.32 -10.96 -27.83
CA VAL A 954 -28.94 -11.75 -26.75
C VAL A 954 -30.44 -11.88 -26.96
N THR A 955 -31.11 -10.80 -27.41
CA THR A 955 -32.57 -10.76 -27.60
C THR A 955 -33.01 -11.28 -28.97
N GLY A 956 -32.10 -11.32 -29.96
CA GLY A 956 -32.35 -11.82 -31.29
C GLY A 956 -32.42 -13.34 -31.41
N ASP A 957 -32.02 -13.85 -32.58
CA ASP A 957 -32.10 -15.27 -32.94
C ASP A 957 -31.33 -16.18 -31.97
N ARG A 958 -32.01 -17.22 -31.49
CA ARG A 958 -31.49 -18.15 -30.47
C ARG A 958 -30.34 -19.00 -31.01
N ASP A 959 -30.43 -19.45 -32.25
CA ASP A 959 -29.40 -20.31 -32.84
C ASP A 959 -28.13 -19.51 -33.13
N ARG A 960 -28.26 -18.23 -33.52
CA ARG A 960 -27.13 -17.29 -33.64
C ARG A 960 -26.37 -17.16 -32.32
N MET A 961 -27.09 -16.95 -31.20
CA MET A 961 -26.47 -16.88 -29.88
C MET A 961 -25.79 -18.20 -29.48
N LEU A 962 -26.40 -19.35 -29.78
CA LEU A 962 -25.82 -20.66 -29.50
C LEU A 962 -24.56 -20.94 -30.33
N ARG A 963 -24.54 -20.53 -31.60
CA ARG A 963 -23.34 -20.60 -32.46
C ARG A 963 -22.19 -19.79 -31.86
N ILE A 964 -22.48 -18.58 -31.37
CA ILE A 964 -21.50 -17.72 -30.69
C ILE A 964 -21.00 -18.38 -29.40
N LEU A 965 -21.87 -18.88 -28.52
CA LEU A 965 -21.46 -19.53 -27.27
C LEU A 965 -20.59 -20.77 -27.52
N LEU A 966 -20.91 -21.58 -28.53
CA LEU A 966 -20.17 -22.80 -28.84
C LEU A 966 -18.86 -22.51 -29.59
N GLY A 967 -18.89 -21.63 -30.60
CA GLY A 967 -17.82 -21.41 -31.57
C GLY A 967 -16.96 -20.17 -31.34
N GLY A 968 -17.43 -19.21 -30.53
CA GLY A 968 -16.81 -17.90 -30.37
C GLY A 968 -17.19 -16.93 -31.49
N LEU A 969 -16.78 -15.66 -31.35
CA LEU A 969 -17.07 -14.59 -32.31
C LEU A 969 -15.82 -13.73 -32.51
N ALA A 970 -15.48 -13.38 -33.74
CA ALA A 970 -14.38 -12.49 -34.08
C ALA A 970 -14.78 -11.56 -35.23
N GLY A 971 -14.26 -10.32 -35.19
CA GLY A 971 -14.59 -9.27 -36.14
C GLY A 971 -15.46 -8.18 -35.53
N GLU A 972 -15.69 -7.13 -36.29
CA GLU A 972 -16.44 -5.95 -35.85
C GLU A 972 -17.92 -6.28 -35.66
N ILE A 973 -18.44 -5.92 -34.49
CA ILE A 973 -19.86 -5.96 -34.16
C ILE A 973 -20.29 -4.60 -33.61
N GLU A 974 -21.55 -4.27 -33.85
CA GLU A 974 -22.22 -3.16 -33.17
C GLU A 974 -23.14 -3.75 -32.09
N VAL A 975 -23.13 -3.16 -30.90
CA VAL A 975 -24.09 -3.46 -29.83
C VAL A 975 -24.55 -2.13 -29.23
N ASN A 976 -25.87 -1.87 -29.26
CA ASN A 976 -26.46 -0.63 -28.76
C ASN A 976 -25.83 0.67 -29.33
N GLY A 977 -25.40 0.65 -30.60
CA GLY A 977 -24.78 1.81 -31.25
C GLY A 977 -23.28 1.99 -30.98
N ILE A 978 -22.63 1.03 -30.31
CA ILE A 978 -21.19 1.05 -29.99
C ILE A 978 -20.49 -0.10 -30.72
N GLU A 979 -19.37 0.21 -31.37
CA GLU A 979 -18.54 -0.76 -32.11
C GLU A 979 -17.57 -1.52 -31.19
N PHE A 980 -17.48 -2.84 -31.36
CA PHE A 980 -16.55 -3.72 -30.66
C PHE A 980 -15.83 -4.63 -31.67
N ASN A 981 -14.54 -4.88 -31.45
CA ASN A 981 -13.72 -5.76 -32.31
C ASN A 981 -12.90 -6.78 -31.50
N GLY A 982 -13.40 -7.14 -30.31
CA GLY A 982 -12.79 -8.16 -29.46
C GLY A 982 -13.10 -9.58 -29.96
N VAL A 983 -12.24 -10.54 -29.60
CA VAL A 983 -12.51 -11.96 -29.87
C VAL A 983 -13.17 -12.61 -28.65
N MET A 984 -14.37 -13.15 -28.85
CA MET A 984 -15.05 -13.99 -27.86
C MET A 984 -14.62 -15.44 -28.05
N PRO A 985 -14.05 -16.12 -27.02
CA PRO A 985 -13.70 -17.53 -27.11
C PRO A 985 -14.96 -18.40 -27.20
N GLY A 986 -14.87 -19.51 -27.94
CA GLY A 986 -15.92 -20.51 -28.00
C GLY A 986 -15.84 -21.53 -26.86
N HIS A 987 -16.98 -21.92 -26.32
CA HIS A 987 -17.11 -22.86 -25.20
C HIS A 987 -17.53 -24.27 -25.64
N SER A 988 -17.13 -24.72 -26.83
CA SER A 988 -17.44 -26.06 -27.35
C SER A 988 -17.00 -27.22 -26.44
N HIS A 989 -16.06 -27.01 -25.52
CA HIS A 989 -15.62 -28.01 -24.53
C HIS A 989 -16.61 -28.21 -23.36
N VAL A 990 -17.58 -27.32 -23.20
CA VAL A 990 -18.63 -27.35 -22.17
C VAL A 990 -19.78 -28.26 -22.62
N SER A 991 -20.48 -28.91 -21.69
CA SER A 991 -21.55 -29.86 -22.03
C SER A 991 -22.78 -29.18 -22.64
N ASP A 992 -23.61 -29.94 -23.38
CA ASP A 992 -24.88 -29.44 -23.95
C ASP A 992 -25.81 -28.84 -22.89
N GLU A 993 -25.87 -29.50 -21.73
CA GLU A 993 -26.68 -29.09 -20.59
C GLU A 993 -26.23 -27.74 -20.03
N GLU A 994 -24.92 -27.56 -19.82
CA GLU A 994 -24.37 -26.32 -19.27
C GLU A 994 -24.53 -25.14 -20.24
N ILE A 995 -24.29 -25.34 -21.56
CA ILE A 995 -24.51 -24.29 -22.56
C ILE A 995 -25.98 -23.90 -22.64
N ALA A 996 -26.90 -24.87 -22.61
CA ALA A 996 -28.34 -24.62 -22.61
C ALA A 996 -28.76 -23.81 -21.37
N GLN A 997 -28.21 -24.14 -20.21
CA GLN A 997 -28.46 -23.42 -18.96
C GLN A 997 -27.89 -21.99 -18.98
N ILE A 998 -26.65 -21.80 -19.45
CA ILE A 998 -26.04 -20.46 -19.62
C ILE A 998 -26.89 -19.61 -20.56
N ALA A 999 -27.22 -20.13 -21.75
CA ALA A 999 -28.01 -19.40 -22.75
C ALA A 999 -29.38 -19.00 -22.20
N SER A 1000 -30.05 -19.92 -21.50
CA SER A 1000 -31.34 -19.67 -20.84
C SER A 1000 -31.24 -18.58 -19.78
N PHE A 1001 -30.20 -18.60 -18.95
CA PHE A 1001 -29.97 -17.58 -17.93
C PHE A 1001 -29.67 -16.22 -18.57
N VAL A 1002 -28.77 -16.15 -19.55
CA VAL A 1002 -28.38 -14.89 -20.21
C VAL A 1002 -29.58 -14.23 -20.91
N ARG A 1003 -30.39 -15.01 -21.64
CA ARG A 1003 -31.61 -14.49 -22.29
C ARG A 1003 -32.66 -14.01 -21.28
N PHE A 1004 -32.78 -14.68 -20.14
CA PHE A 1004 -33.69 -14.25 -19.06
C PHE A 1004 -33.16 -12.98 -18.35
N ALA A 1005 -31.94 -13.05 -17.82
CA ALA A 1005 -31.37 -12.04 -16.93
C ALA A 1005 -31.00 -10.74 -17.67
N PHE A 1006 -30.51 -10.85 -18.90
CA PHE A 1006 -29.98 -9.70 -19.65
C PHE A 1006 -30.82 -9.36 -20.89
N GLY A 1007 -31.51 -10.34 -21.47
CA GLY A 1007 -32.49 -10.11 -22.53
C GLY A 1007 -33.89 -9.75 -22.04
N GLY A 1008 -34.18 -9.96 -20.74
CA GLY A 1008 -35.52 -9.73 -20.17
C GLY A 1008 -36.60 -10.61 -20.79
N LEU A 1009 -36.24 -11.76 -21.38
CA LEU A 1009 -37.13 -12.64 -22.11
C LEU A 1009 -37.72 -13.73 -21.19
N GLU A 1010 -39.05 -13.83 -21.14
CA GLU A 1010 -39.77 -14.92 -20.46
C GLU A 1010 -40.06 -16.12 -21.39
N GLU A 1011 -39.13 -16.42 -22.29
CA GLU A 1011 -39.27 -17.50 -23.28
C GLU A 1011 -39.08 -18.90 -22.66
N GLU A 1012 -39.47 -19.93 -23.42
CA GLU A 1012 -39.08 -21.32 -23.11
C GLU A 1012 -37.54 -21.43 -23.07
N ALA A 1013 -37.04 -22.09 -22.03
CA ALA A 1013 -35.61 -22.30 -21.82
C ALA A 1013 -34.99 -23.04 -23.01
N VAL A 1014 -33.76 -22.68 -23.33
CA VAL A 1014 -32.95 -23.42 -24.31
C VAL A 1014 -32.73 -24.83 -23.77
N THR A 1015 -32.96 -25.82 -24.61
CA THR A 1015 -32.82 -27.23 -24.29
C THR A 1015 -31.46 -27.76 -24.73
N PRO A 1016 -30.91 -28.79 -24.06
CA PRO A 1016 -29.68 -29.45 -24.49
C PRO A 1016 -29.78 -30.03 -25.91
N ALA A 1017 -30.99 -30.38 -26.37
CA ALA A 1017 -31.23 -30.89 -27.71
C ALA A 1017 -31.02 -29.82 -28.80
N GLU A 1018 -31.40 -28.57 -28.54
CA GLU A 1018 -31.14 -27.42 -29.43
C GLU A 1018 -29.63 -27.16 -29.54
N VAL A 1019 -28.90 -27.17 -28.42
CA VAL A 1019 -27.43 -27.02 -28.42
C VAL A 1019 -26.76 -28.15 -29.21
N LYS A 1020 -27.18 -29.39 -28.96
CA LYS A 1020 -26.64 -30.57 -29.62
C LYS A 1020 -26.86 -30.56 -31.14
N ALA A 1021 -27.97 -30.01 -31.61
CA ALA A 1021 -28.26 -29.91 -33.05
C ALA A 1021 -27.26 -29.01 -33.80
N LEU A 1022 -26.72 -27.98 -33.13
CA LEU A 1022 -25.79 -27.01 -33.72
C LEU A 1022 -24.32 -27.40 -33.62
N ARG A 1023 -23.96 -28.36 -32.76
CA ARG A 1023 -22.55 -28.77 -32.57
C ARG A 1023 -21.84 -29.28 -33.83
N PRO A 1024 -22.44 -30.15 -34.67
CA PRO A 1024 -21.75 -30.63 -35.88
C PRO A 1024 -21.34 -29.49 -36.81
N GLU A 1025 -22.15 -28.43 -36.87
CA GLU A 1025 -21.87 -27.22 -37.64
C GLU A 1025 -20.68 -26.45 -37.08
N VAL A 1026 -20.63 -26.27 -35.75
CA VAL A 1026 -19.52 -25.58 -35.06
C VAL A 1026 -18.23 -26.40 -35.13
N GLU A 1027 -18.30 -27.72 -34.95
CA GLU A 1027 -17.14 -28.63 -34.99
C GLU A 1027 -16.51 -28.69 -36.38
N ALA A 1028 -17.30 -28.58 -37.45
CA ALA A 1028 -16.80 -28.50 -38.82
C ALA A 1028 -15.86 -27.30 -39.05
N ARG A 1029 -15.99 -26.24 -38.24
CA ARG A 1029 -15.14 -25.04 -38.29
C ARG A 1029 -13.81 -25.18 -37.54
N LYS A 1030 -13.53 -26.32 -36.88
CA LYS A 1030 -12.25 -26.61 -36.21
C LYS A 1030 -11.74 -25.48 -35.29
N TYR A 1031 -12.61 -24.96 -34.43
CA TYR A 1031 -12.30 -23.88 -33.46
C TYR A 1031 -12.01 -22.50 -34.06
N VAL A 1032 -12.32 -22.27 -35.34
CA VAL A 1032 -12.31 -20.92 -35.92
C VAL A 1032 -13.59 -20.18 -35.50
N PRO A 1033 -13.48 -19.01 -34.81
CA PRO A 1033 -14.63 -18.21 -34.42
C PRO A 1033 -15.55 -17.85 -35.59
N TRP A 1034 -16.81 -17.54 -35.29
CA TRP A 1034 -17.74 -16.99 -36.26
C TRP A 1034 -17.36 -15.54 -36.60
N SER A 1035 -17.60 -15.11 -37.84
CA SER A 1035 -17.72 -13.69 -38.19
C SER A 1035 -19.20 -13.30 -38.33
N VAL A 1036 -19.50 -12.00 -38.36
CA VAL A 1036 -20.87 -11.51 -38.59
C VAL A 1036 -21.42 -12.04 -39.92
N GLU A 1037 -20.61 -11.97 -40.98
CA GLU A 1037 -20.98 -12.47 -42.31
C GLU A 1037 -21.24 -14.00 -42.29
N ASP A 1038 -20.47 -14.77 -41.51
CA ASP A 1038 -20.72 -16.21 -41.36
C ASP A 1038 -22.07 -16.49 -40.67
N LEU A 1039 -22.41 -15.73 -39.63
CA LEU A 1039 -23.65 -15.88 -38.88
C LEU A 1039 -24.87 -15.46 -39.71
N GLU A 1040 -24.74 -14.42 -40.52
CA GLU A 1040 -25.79 -13.99 -41.45
C GLU A 1040 -26.07 -15.04 -42.54
N LYS A 1041 -25.03 -15.71 -43.04
CA LYS A 1041 -25.17 -16.80 -44.02
C LYS A 1041 -25.74 -18.08 -43.40
N ALA A 1042 -25.42 -18.37 -42.13
CA ALA A 1042 -25.92 -19.55 -41.42
C ALA A 1042 -27.39 -19.42 -40.98
N GLY A 1043 -27.91 -18.19 -40.92
CA GLY A 1043 -29.31 -17.88 -40.58
C GLY A 1043 -30.28 -17.77 -41.76
N GLN A 1044 -29.80 -17.93 -43.01
CA GLN A 1044 -30.60 -18.04 -44.24
C GLN A 1044 -30.83 -19.51 -44.61
#